data_AF-A0A2H3DBA2-F1
#
_entry.id   AF-A0A2H3DBA2-F1
#
_cell.length_a   1.000
_cell.length_b   1.000
_cell.length_c   1.000
_cell.angle_alpha   90.00
_cell.angle_beta   90.00
_cell.angle_gamma   90.00
#
_symmetry.space_group_name_H-M   'P 1'
#
loop_
_entity.id
_entity.type
_entity.pdbx_description
1 polymer ?
#
loop_
_entity_poly.entity_id
_entity_poly.type
_entity_poly.pdbx_seq_one_letter_code
_entity_poly.pdbx_strand_id
1 'polypeptide(L)'
;MSSDPSVPDARAVAENIDSKDLVFGRTVVPVANRNKAPKKGKLGFEYAEHCFIGDAITLTLASGGKIAASDYRFRLKDQLSLTYGQINGLAGDFYGTYDPISDGKDDQDRSARFVRAYNTLADGGPRLPKEAMDILAVLQAEVDAVNTALANHQDPSVVYAQLPDVSAKLELITFGRSGIPAYLGLAQINWDHFGADARTAYNAGHATAIQKAISGDLDGAYAMNAFADHFLEDSFSAGHLRTPRRLLHKSTDITADACAKYMHDEDNAIGIGAKNPAGQSWTLYGDKRALDSVNEDNKTRCVDSVQASADEIYKAYQTKQAPSPANYQAWTFAPTLESANAHQTLATLFTFKNERRKVIENRKLWNFKTDWWFWSTALECKTSGWWNYPITINGLQKIIPWSAVAVTTPRVWHIHVFYQQPGGGILQSEHLDGLWGGGPSKDPIFNAVLFTPLAAINFNGGKEVRVYYLDEQYVLQEYCYSADKGRWFPGELGGMKIQAATNTSIAAIQYGDDHGGVHIRVYCQELASGAIKELCNDGYWFRGATLPVALSGSSIAAVAYSWNGLQLRVYYQTDDLSIKEHCLNDNSGWFPGKLDFGKAPGCVPISALGYGTSDGGAELQVYWRNLENQIVGTKNAGSWGSVNKVVGGLKPGTQFAAAQWSNGMNLRLYYQTADDSVLEMVNDGASWVGGASVGNAR
;
A
#
# COMPACT_ATOMS: atom_id res chain seq x y z
N MET A 1 49.32 -26.45 25.26
CA MET A 1 48.93 -26.03 23.90
C MET A 1 48.13 -27.16 23.28
N SER A 2 46.82 -26.97 23.17
CA SER A 2 45.88 -27.88 22.49
C SER A 2 44.97 -26.96 21.70
N SER A 3 44.99 -27.11 20.38
CA SER A 3 44.44 -26.22 19.37
C SER A 3 42.92 -26.36 19.23
N ASP A 4 42.25 -25.21 19.12
CA ASP A 4 40.82 -25.02 18.87
C ASP A 4 40.32 -25.73 17.59
N PRO A 5 39.07 -26.21 17.57
CA PRO A 5 38.39 -26.64 16.36
C PRO A 5 37.79 -25.46 15.57
N SER A 6 37.78 -25.64 14.25
CA SER A 6 37.44 -24.68 13.20
C SER A 6 35.98 -24.21 13.20
N VAL A 7 35.79 -22.93 12.89
CA VAL A 7 34.50 -22.27 12.59
C VAL A 7 33.88 -22.85 11.30
N PRO A 8 32.58 -23.19 11.26
CA PRO A 8 31.93 -23.64 10.03
C PRO A 8 31.68 -22.49 9.05
N ASP A 9 31.84 -22.79 7.76
CA ASP A 9 31.64 -21.91 6.61
C ASP A 9 30.16 -21.47 6.47
N ALA A 10 29.93 -20.16 6.49
CA ALA A 10 28.62 -19.52 6.40
C ALA A 10 27.94 -19.65 5.02
N ARG A 11 28.55 -20.34 4.05
CA ARG A 11 27.93 -20.62 2.73
C ARG A 11 27.24 -21.97 2.60
N ALA A 12 27.40 -22.91 3.54
CA ALA A 12 26.84 -24.25 3.42
C ALA A 12 25.45 -24.46 4.05
N VAL A 13 24.88 -23.45 4.73
CA VAL A 13 23.55 -23.54 5.38
C VAL A 13 22.43 -22.95 4.50
N ALA A 14 22.78 -22.33 3.37
CA ALA A 14 21.85 -21.61 2.49
C ALA A 14 21.29 -22.43 1.31
N GLU A 15 21.63 -23.72 1.17
CA GLU A 15 21.27 -24.52 -0.01
C GLU A 15 20.24 -25.65 0.24
N ASN A 16 19.53 -25.68 1.37
CA ASN A 16 18.54 -26.73 1.64
C ASN A 16 17.19 -26.24 2.18
N ILE A 17 16.74 -25.05 1.79
CA ILE A 17 15.35 -24.63 1.98
C ILE A 17 14.59 -24.97 0.68
N ASP A 18 13.87 -26.09 0.68
CA ASP A 18 12.97 -26.44 -0.41
C ASP A 18 11.82 -25.41 -0.45
N SER A 19 11.67 -24.75 -1.60
CA SER A 19 10.75 -23.64 -1.87
C SER A 19 9.25 -23.99 -1.85
N LYS A 20 8.86 -25.05 -1.13
CA LYS A 20 7.50 -25.59 -1.10
C LYS A 20 6.86 -25.71 0.30
N ASP A 21 7.53 -25.26 1.36
CA ASP A 21 7.04 -25.42 2.74
C ASP A 21 6.52 -24.14 3.42
N LEU A 22 6.03 -23.16 2.65
CA LEU A 22 5.19 -22.08 3.19
C LEU A 22 3.72 -22.41 2.98
N VAL A 23 3.18 -23.27 3.85
CA VAL A 23 1.75 -23.58 3.94
C VAL A 23 1.24 -23.24 5.36
N PHE A 24 -0.06 -22.86 5.41
CA PHE A 24 -0.96 -22.59 6.54
C PHE A 24 -1.13 -21.09 6.87
N GLY A 25 -2.33 -20.51 6.93
CA GLY A 25 -3.68 -21.07 7.07
C GLY A 25 -4.77 -20.28 6.32
N ARG A 26 -5.93 -20.93 6.18
CA ARG A 26 -6.95 -20.79 5.14
C ARG A 26 -8.34 -20.59 5.80
N THR A 27 -9.24 -19.87 5.12
CA THR A 27 -10.75 -19.94 5.19
C THR A 27 -11.38 -19.24 6.43
N VAL A 28 -12.48 -18.43 6.41
CA VAL A 28 -13.83 -18.59 5.80
C VAL A 28 -14.64 -17.22 5.73
N VAL A 29 -15.12 -16.80 4.53
CA VAL A 29 -16.47 -16.32 4.03
C VAL A 29 -17.41 -15.45 4.97
N PRO A 30 -18.43 -14.58 4.58
CA PRO A 30 -18.86 -13.77 3.38
C PRO A 30 -19.48 -12.32 3.61
N VAL A 31 -19.96 -11.68 2.51
CA VAL A 31 -21.16 -10.77 2.35
C VAL A 31 -21.09 -9.27 2.70
N ALA A 32 -21.68 -8.48 1.79
CA ALA A 32 -21.75 -7.02 1.65
C ALA A 32 -22.87 -6.28 2.43
N ASN A 33 -22.65 -4.98 2.74
CA ASN A 33 -23.57 -3.81 2.70
C ASN A 33 -23.11 -2.70 3.67
N ARG A 34 -23.37 -1.39 3.51
CA ARG A 34 -23.88 -0.50 2.45
C ARG A 34 -23.71 0.96 2.96
N ASN A 35 -23.31 1.86 2.06
CA ASN A 35 -23.68 3.28 1.98
C ASN A 35 -23.24 4.29 3.08
N LYS A 36 -22.28 5.17 2.76
CA LYS A 36 -22.51 6.62 2.51
C LYS A 36 -21.21 7.37 2.14
N ALA A 37 -21.38 8.48 1.41
CA ALA A 37 -20.34 9.32 0.80
C ALA A 37 -19.29 9.87 1.78
N PRO A 38 -18.03 10.08 1.33
CA PRO A 38 -16.94 10.52 2.19
C PRO A 38 -17.09 12.00 2.57
N LYS A 39 -16.92 12.30 3.85
CA LYS A 39 -16.58 13.65 4.32
C LYS A 39 -15.51 13.61 5.42
N LYS A 40 -14.40 14.27 5.08
CA LYS A 40 -13.37 14.93 5.91
C LYS A 40 -12.77 14.10 7.04
N GLY A 41 -11.49 13.77 6.83
CA GLY A 41 -10.71 12.83 7.63
C GLY A 41 -10.72 13.06 9.13
N LYS A 42 -10.55 11.93 9.84
CA LYS A 42 -10.21 11.87 11.25
C LYS A 42 -9.11 10.83 11.47
N LEU A 43 -8.48 10.94 12.63
CA LEU A 43 -7.34 10.17 13.11
C LEU A 43 -7.67 8.66 13.08
N GLY A 44 -7.06 7.93 12.16
CA GLY A 44 -6.97 6.47 12.19
C GLY A 44 -5.66 6.07 12.87
N PHE A 45 -5.66 4.95 13.58
CA PHE A 45 -4.46 4.31 14.13
C PHE A 45 -4.14 3.03 13.35
N GLU A 46 -2.87 2.64 13.32
CA GLU A 46 -2.34 1.60 12.44
C GLU A 46 -2.33 0.20 13.10
N TYR A 47 -3.51 -0.26 13.50
CA TYR A 47 -3.71 -1.56 14.17
C TYR A 47 -2.99 -2.72 13.47
N ALA A 48 -3.05 -2.78 12.14
CA ALA A 48 -2.47 -3.89 11.39
C ALA A 48 -0.95 -3.96 11.54
N GLU A 49 -0.27 -2.81 11.67
CA GLU A 49 1.19 -2.73 11.80
C GLU A 49 1.63 -3.23 13.19
N HIS A 50 0.97 -2.76 14.25
CA HIS A 50 1.21 -3.22 15.63
C HIS A 50 0.93 -4.71 15.80
N CYS A 51 -0.21 -5.17 15.28
CA CYS A 51 -0.57 -6.59 15.35
C CYS A 51 0.45 -7.46 14.62
N PHE A 52 0.91 -7.03 13.45
CA PHE A 52 1.92 -7.75 12.67
C PHE A 52 3.26 -7.85 13.42
N ILE A 53 3.75 -6.74 13.97
CA ILE A 53 5.05 -6.70 14.66
C ILE A 53 5.01 -7.56 15.93
N GLY A 54 3.97 -7.40 16.75
CA GLY A 54 3.82 -8.17 17.99
C GLY A 54 3.66 -9.67 17.75
N ASP A 55 2.99 -10.09 16.68
CA ASP A 55 2.81 -11.51 16.35
C ASP A 55 4.02 -12.13 15.63
N ALA A 56 4.98 -11.32 15.18
CA ALA A 56 6.21 -11.78 14.51
C ALA A 56 7.27 -12.36 15.48
N ILE A 57 7.12 -12.15 16.79
CA ILE A 57 8.10 -12.61 17.79
C ILE A 57 7.86 -14.06 18.22
N THR A 58 8.85 -14.63 18.91
CA THR A 58 8.77 -15.94 19.55
C THR A 58 8.76 -15.79 21.08
N LEU A 59 7.76 -16.39 21.73
CA LEU A 59 7.65 -16.43 23.18
C LEU A 59 8.33 -17.67 23.75
N THR A 60 8.92 -17.55 24.94
CA THR A 60 9.44 -18.70 25.69
C THR A 60 8.50 -19.04 26.84
N LEU A 61 7.93 -20.23 26.81
CA LEU A 61 6.98 -20.73 27.80
C LEU A 61 7.67 -21.08 29.12
N ALA A 62 6.89 -21.21 30.20
CA ALA A 62 7.41 -21.60 31.51
C ALA A 62 8.17 -22.95 31.51
N SER A 63 7.86 -23.83 30.56
CA SER A 63 8.57 -25.10 30.32
C SER A 63 9.93 -24.96 29.63
N GLY A 64 10.28 -23.75 29.17
CA GLY A 64 11.42 -23.48 28.29
C GLY A 64 11.15 -23.76 26.80
N GLY A 65 9.97 -24.27 26.45
CA GLY A 65 9.55 -24.42 25.05
C GLY A 65 9.33 -23.07 24.38
N LYS A 66 9.53 -23.00 23.07
CA LYS A 66 9.31 -21.79 22.27
C LYS A 66 8.05 -21.92 21.42
N ILE A 67 7.31 -20.82 21.24
CA ILE A 67 6.11 -20.76 20.40
C ILE A 67 6.05 -19.39 19.70
N ALA A 68 5.54 -19.35 18.46
CA ALA A 68 5.24 -18.09 17.80
C ALA A 68 4.16 -17.33 18.59
N ALA A 69 4.31 -16.01 18.73
CA ALA A 69 3.36 -15.18 19.47
C ALA A 69 1.95 -15.20 18.83
N SER A 70 1.89 -15.33 17.50
CA SER A 70 0.65 -15.53 16.73
C SER A 70 -0.12 -16.80 17.10
N ASP A 71 0.58 -17.85 17.54
CA ASP A 71 0.01 -19.15 17.89
C ASP A 71 -0.33 -19.28 19.39
N TYR A 72 0.09 -18.31 20.21
CA TYR A 72 -0.17 -18.30 21.64
C TYR A 72 -1.26 -17.30 22.00
N ARG A 73 -2.29 -17.76 22.73
CA ARG A 73 -3.37 -16.88 23.19
C ARG A 73 -3.34 -16.71 24.70
N PHE A 74 -3.15 -15.47 25.14
CA PHE A 74 -3.29 -15.07 26.53
C PHE A 74 -4.76 -15.05 26.91
N ARG A 75 -5.09 -15.68 28.04
CA ARG A 75 -6.44 -15.66 28.61
C ARG A 75 -6.54 -14.52 29.62
N LEU A 76 -7.15 -13.43 29.20
CA LEU A 76 -7.51 -12.31 30.07
C LEU A 76 -8.84 -12.63 30.77
N LYS A 77 -9.27 -11.73 31.66
CA LYS A 77 -10.54 -11.89 32.38
C LYS A 77 -11.73 -11.82 31.41
N ASP A 78 -12.90 -12.27 31.87
CA ASP A 78 -14.14 -12.32 31.08
C ASP A 78 -14.03 -13.16 29.78
N GLN A 79 -13.18 -14.19 29.80
CA GLN A 79 -12.94 -15.12 28.69
C GLN A 79 -12.33 -14.47 27.43
N LEU A 80 -11.81 -13.25 27.53
CA LEU A 80 -11.12 -12.59 26.43
C LEU A 80 -9.80 -13.31 26.14
N SER A 81 -9.58 -13.71 24.89
CA SER A 81 -8.41 -14.48 24.49
C SER A 81 -7.74 -13.87 23.26
N LEU A 82 -6.55 -13.32 23.46
CA LEU A 82 -5.83 -12.49 22.48
C LEU A 82 -4.41 -13.00 22.27
N THR A 83 -3.87 -12.83 21.06
CA THR A 83 -2.44 -12.99 20.78
C THR A 83 -1.65 -11.79 21.31
N TYR A 84 -0.32 -11.87 21.25
CA TYR A 84 0.55 -10.75 21.63
C TYR A 84 0.28 -9.53 20.76
N GLY A 85 0.28 -9.70 19.43
CA GLY A 85 0.00 -8.64 18.47
C GLY A 85 -1.41 -8.05 18.63
N GLN A 86 -2.42 -8.88 18.93
CA GLN A 86 -3.77 -8.36 19.20
C GLN A 86 -3.81 -7.47 20.45
N ILE A 87 -2.99 -7.73 21.47
CA ILE A 87 -2.85 -6.84 22.62
C ILE A 87 -2.13 -5.55 22.21
N ASN A 88 -1.03 -5.63 21.44
CA ASN A 88 -0.30 -4.46 20.93
C ASN A 88 -1.24 -3.52 20.15
N GLY A 89 -2.03 -4.05 19.21
CA GLY A 89 -2.94 -3.23 18.41
C GLY A 89 -4.13 -2.65 19.18
N LEU A 90 -4.45 -3.18 20.37
CA LEU A 90 -5.55 -2.67 21.21
C LEU A 90 -5.09 -1.69 22.29
N ALA A 91 -3.85 -1.80 22.74
CA ALA A 91 -3.25 -0.96 23.75
C ALA A 91 -3.15 0.49 23.28
N GLY A 92 -3.33 1.46 24.19
CA GLY A 92 -3.14 2.89 23.91
C GLY A 92 -4.25 3.54 23.07
N ASP A 93 -4.67 2.89 21.99
CA ASP A 93 -5.62 3.41 20.99
C ASP A 93 -7.08 3.14 21.35
N PHE A 94 -7.34 1.95 21.89
CA PHE A 94 -8.68 1.49 22.21
C PHE A 94 -8.88 1.26 23.69
N TYR A 95 -7.81 1.01 24.44
CA TYR A 95 -7.84 0.74 25.87
C TYR A 95 -6.79 1.59 26.57
N GLY A 96 -7.22 2.34 27.57
CA GLY A 96 -6.43 3.37 28.24
C GLY A 96 -7.29 4.17 29.22
N THR A 97 -6.72 5.19 29.85
CA THR A 97 -7.42 6.02 30.84
C THR A 97 -7.37 7.51 30.51
N TYR A 98 -8.08 8.33 31.26
CA TYR A 98 -7.97 9.80 31.20
C TYR A 98 -6.64 10.35 31.76
N ASP A 99 -5.85 9.49 32.42
CA ASP A 99 -4.57 9.82 33.01
C ASP A 99 -3.45 9.21 32.16
N PRO A 100 -2.80 9.98 31.28
CA PRO A 100 -1.64 9.51 30.54
C PRO A 100 -0.55 9.00 31.48
N ILE A 101 0.12 7.93 31.07
CA ILE A 101 1.13 7.21 31.85
C ILE A 101 2.32 8.12 32.11
N SER A 102 2.80 8.82 31.08
CA SER A 102 3.94 9.73 31.13
C SER A 102 3.77 10.91 32.09
N ASP A 103 2.53 11.30 32.40
CA ASP A 103 2.21 12.37 33.35
C ASP A 103 2.38 11.96 34.82
N GLY A 104 2.73 10.70 35.09
CA GLY A 104 3.02 10.24 36.43
C GLY A 104 4.16 11.03 37.07
N LYS A 105 3.95 11.47 38.31
CA LYS A 105 4.89 12.36 39.04
C LYS A 105 6.23 11.69 39.37
N ASP A 106 6.24 10.36 39.44
CA ASP A 106 7.38 9.50 39.72
C ASP A 106 7.13 8.11 39.09
N ASP A 107 8.14 7.24 39.11
CA ASP A 107 8.06 5.92 38.45
C ASP A 107 6.99 5.01 39.05
N GLN A 108 6.65 5.18 40.33
CA GLN A 108 5.59 4.43 40.98
C GLN A 108 4.20 4.87 40.48
N ASP A 109 3.96 6.18 40.37
CA ASP A 109 2.72 6.72 39.80
C ASP A 109 2.57 6.35 38.32
N ARG A 110 3.65 6.40 37.54
CA ARG A 110 3.66 5.95 36.13
C ARG A 110 3.29 4.48 36.01
N SER A 111 3.92 3.61 36.82
CA SER A 111 3.58 2.18 36.86
C SER A 111 2.12 1.96 37.27
N ALA A 112 1.62 2.70 38.26
CA ALA A 112 0.23 2.61 38.68
C ALA A 112 -0.76 3.08 37.60
N ARG A 113 -0.43 4.13 36.84
CA ARG A 113 -1.22 4.60 35.70
C ARG A 113 -1.23 3.57 34.57
N PHE A 114 -0.07 3.00 34.26
CA PHE A 114 0.04 1.92 33.28
C PHE A 114 -0.82 0.71 33.66
N VAL A 115 -0.75 0.25 34.91
CA VAL A 115 -1.60 -0.86 35.38
C VAL A 115 -3.09 -0.52 35.23
N ARG A 116 -3.51 0.70 35.57
CA ARG A 116 -4.91 1.12 35.36
C ARG A 116 -5.30 1.07 33.88
N ALA A 117 -4.43 1.52 32.98
CA ALA A 117 -4.64 1.47 31.53
C ALA A 117 -4.74 0.02 31.02
N TYR A 118 -3.77 -0.83 31.35
CA TYR A 118 -3.77 -2.25 31.01
C TYR A 118 -5.04 -2.96 31.50
N ASN A 119 -5.47 -2.67 32.74
CA ASN A 119 -6.65 -3.30 33.34
C ASN A 119 -7.96 -2.90 32.65
N THR A 120 -8.00 -1.80 31.88
CA THR A 120 -9.17 -1.49 31.04
C THR A 120 -9.43 -2.54 29.95
N LEU A 121 -8.36 -3.25 29.51
CA LEU A 121 -8.44 -4.40 28.62
C LEU A 121 -8.46 -5.73 29.40
N ALA A 122 -7.57 -5.87 30.40
CA ALA A 122 -7.25 -7.15 31.02
C ALA A 122 -8.20 -7.60 32.13
N ASP A 123 -8.69 -6.67 32.96
CA ASP A 123 -9.51 -7.00 34.15
C ASP A 123 -11.00 -7.10 33.83
N GLY A 124 -11.39 -6.81 32.59
CA GLY A 124 -12.76 -6.94 32.17
C GLY A 124 -13.64 -5.78 32.65
N GLY A 125 -14.68 -5.53 31.87
CA GLY A 125 -15.74 -4.58 32.15
C GLY A 125 -17.03 -5.11 31.52
N PRO A 126 -18.20 -4.51 31.78
CA PRO A 126 -19.49 -5.06 31.35
C PRO A 126 -19.65 -5.20 29.82
N ARG A 127 -18.72 -4.66 29.04
CA ARG A 127 -18.71 -4.69 27.57
C ARG A 127 -17.75 -5.73 26.99
N LEU A 128 -16.85 -6.30 27.79
CA LEU A 128 -15.92 -7.34 27.35
C LEU A 128 -16.56 -8.73 27.48
N PRO A 129 -16.20 -9.70 26.62
CA PRO A 129 -15.21 -9.60 25.54
C PRO A 129 -15.76 -8.98 24.25
N LYS A 130 -17.07 -8.72 24.18
CA LYS A 130 -17.76 -8.32 22.95
C LYS A 130 -17.15 -7.07 22.30
N GLU A 131 -16.89 -6.03 23.08
CA GLU A 131 -16.36 -4.76 22.54
C GLU A 131 -14.98 -4.94 21.87
N ALA A 132 -14.05 -5.67 22.51
CA ALA A 132 -12.76 -5.98 21.90
C ALA A 132 -12.93 -6.77 20.60
N MET A 133 -13.79 -7.78 20.58
CA MET A 133 -14.04 -8.56 19.37
C MET A 133 -14.72 -7.75 18.25
N ASP A 134 -15.63 -6.84 18.59
CA ASP A 134 -16.25 -5.93 17.64
C ASP A 134 -15.21 -4.97 17.03
N ILE A 135 -14.29 -4.44 17.84
CA ILE A 135 -13.17 -3.58 17.37
C ILE A 135 -12.27 -4.38 16.43
N LEU A 136 -11.81 -5.55 16.85
CA LEU A 136 -10.96 -6.42 16.04
C LEU A 136 -11.63 -6.77 14.71
N ALA A 137 -12.94 -7.03 14.70
CA ALA A 137 -13.70 -7.29 13.48
C ALA A 137 -13.78 -6.09 12.53
N VAL A 138 -13.73 -4.85 13.04
CA VAL A 138 -13.63 -3.65 12.20
C VAL A 138 -12.25 -3.57 11.56
N LEU A 139 -11.21 -3.80 12.36
CA LEU A 139 -9.81 -3.64 11.95
C LEU A 139 -9.34 -4.79 11.06
N GLN A 140 -10.01 -5.95 11.10
CA GLN A 140 -9.70 -7.08 10.23
C GLN A 140 -9.75 -6.73 8.73
N ALA A 141 -10.64 -5.81 8.32
CA ALA A 141 -10.71 -5.38 6.92
C ALA A 141 -9.42 -4.69 6.45
N GLU A 142 -8.77 -3.94 7.34
CA GLU A 142 -7.45 -3.34 7.09
C GLU A 142 -6.37 -4.41 7.01
N VAL A 143 -6.33 -5.32 7.99
CA VAL A 143 -5.38 -6.45 8.01
C VAL A 143 -5.48 -7.29 6.74
N ASP A 144 -6.69 -7.63 6.29
CA ASP A 144 -6.92 -8.44 5.08
C ASP A 144 -6.41 -7.72 3.83
N ALA A 145 -6.62 -6.41 3.75
CA ALA A 145 -6.17 -5.60 2.62
C ALA A 145 -4.63 -5.46 2.59
N VAL A 146 -4.01 -5.27 3.76
CA VAL A 146 -2.54 -5.23 3.92
C VAL A 146 -1.92 -6.59 3.57
N ASN A 147 -2.46 -7.69 4.10
CA ASN A 147 -2.00 -9.05 3.78
C ASN A 147 -2.12 -9.34 2.28
N THR A 148 -3.21 -8.90 1.66
CA THR A 148 -3.39 -9.00 0.20
C THR A 148 -2.34 -8.18 -0.55
N ALA A 149 -2.01 -6.98 -0.08
CA ALA A 149 -0.95 -6.15 -0.67
C ALA A 149 0.40 -6.86 -0.61
N LEU A 150 0.78 -7.35 0.57
CA LEU A 150 2.04 -8.06 0.81
C LEU A 150 2.14 -9.33 -0.05
N ALA A 151 1.07 -10.12 -0.13
CA ALA A 151 1.01 -11.32 -0.97
C ALA A 151 1.16 -11.01 -2.46
N ASN A 152 0.74 -9.83 -2.89
CA ASN A 152 0.87 -9.35 -4.26
C ASN A 152 2.14 -8.52 -4.51
N HIS A 153 3.09 -8.50 -3.55
CA HIS A 153 4.31 -7.69 -3.61
C HIS A 153 4.05 -6.20 -3.87
N GLN A 154 2.95 -5.68 -3.33
CA GLN A 154 2.54 -4.29 -3.37
C GLN A 154 2.82 -3.64 -2.02
N ASP A 155 3.34 -2.42 -2.03
CA ASP A 155 3.56 -1.64 -0.80
C ASP A 155 2.20 -1.35 -0.12
N PRO A 156 1.99 -1.77 1.15
CA PRO A 156 0.76 -1.52 1.90
C PRO A 156 0.29 -0.07 1.94
N SER A 157 1.17 0.93 1.90
CA SER A 157 0.81 2.36 1.84
C SER A 157 -0.11 2.73 0.69
N VAL A 158 0.01 2.02 -0.44
CA VAL A 158 -0.88 2.16 -1.60
C VAL A 158 -2.30 1.74 -1.26
N VAL A 159 -2.43 0.68 -0.46
CA VAL A 159 -3.72 0.12 -0.03
C VAL A 159 -4.32 0.95 1.10
N TYR A 160 -3.53 1.40 2.08
CA TYR A 160 -4.00 2.31 3.13
C TYR A 160 -4.62 3.60 2.57
N ALA A 161 -4.08 4.11 1.45
CA ALA A 161 -4.62 5.29 0.78
C ALA A 161 -6.00 5.05 0.11
N GLN A 162 -6.38 3.79 -0.08
CA GLN A 162 -7.63 3.37 -0.72
C GLN A 162 -8.69 2.88 0.28
N LEU A 163 -8.27 2.51 1.50
CA LEU A 163 -9.18 1.98 2.51
C LEU A 163 -10.14 3.06 3.05
N PRO A 164 -11.40 2.70 3.32
CA PRO A 164 -12.34 3.62 3.93
C PRO A 164 -11.95 3.94 5.38
N ASP A 165 -12.18 5.19 5.79
CA ASP A 165 -11.98 5.60 7.19
C ASP A 165 -13.01 4.92 8.10
N VAL A 166 -12.53 4.14 9.07
CA VAL A 166 -13.35 3.40 10.04
C VAL A 166 -13.51 4.14 11.38
N SER A 167 -12.91 5.32 11.56
CA SER A 167 -12.88 6.07 12.82
C SER A 167 -14.27 6.30 13.43
N ALA A 168 -15.28 6.59 12.60
CA ALA A 168 -16.64 6.80 13.08
C ALA A 168 -17.29 5.51 13.63
N LYS A 169 -16.94 4.36 13.05
CA LYS A 169 -17.40 3.05 13.50
C LYS A 169 -16.70 2.65 14.81
N LEU A 170 -15.41 2.90 14.91
CA LEU A 170 -14.61 2.67 16.12
C LEU A 170 -15.08 3.57 17.29
N GLU A 171 -15.34 4.85 17.01
CA GLU A 171 -15.94 5.76 17.99
C GLU A 171 -17.30 5.26 18.45
N LEU A 172 -18.17 4.82 17.53
CA LEU A 172 -19.48 4.30 17.90
C LEU A 172 -19.41 3.07 18.81
N ILE A 173 -18.46 2.16 18.56
CA ILE A 173 -18.27 0.97 19.40
C ILE A 173 -17.83 1.36 20.81
N THR A 174 -16.89 2.29 20.92
CA THR A 174 -16.32 2.73 22.21
C THR A 174 -17.14 3.81 22.92
N PHE A 175 -18.12 4.41 22.25
CA PHE A 175 -18.97 5.45 22.82
C PHE A 175 -19.78 4.94 24.01
N GLY A 176 -19.94 5.79 25.04
CA GLY A 176 -20.74 5.50 26.24
C GLY A 176 -20.02 4.63 27.28
N ARG A 177 -18.70 4.44 27.17
CA ARG A 177 -17.89 3.86 28.24
C ARG A 177 -17.97 4.70 29.51
N SER A 178 -18.01 4.02 30.67
CA SER A 178 -18.01 4.66 31.98
C SER A 178 -16.61 4.63 32.57
N GLY A 179 -16.06 5.80 32.92
CA GLY A 179 -14.78 5.91 33.63
C GLY A 179 -13.52 5.72 32.79
N ILE A 180 -13.65 5.39 31.50
CA ILE A 180 -12.54 5.33 30.53
C ILE A 180 -12.95 6.07 29.24
N PRO A 181 -11.99 6.61 28.47
CA PRO A 181 -12.32 7.38 27.27
C PRO A 181 -12.79 6.50 26.11
N ALA A 182 -13.59 7.09 25.21
CA ALA A 182 -13.86 6.52 23.88
C ALA A 182 -12.64 6.72 22.95
N TYR A 183 -12.68 6.12 21.77
CA TYR A 183 -11.63 6.15 20.75
C TYR A 183 -11.09 7.57 20.47
N LEU A 184 -11.97 8.53 20.13
CA LEU A 184 -11.56 9.91 19.89
C LEU A 184 -11.11 10.63 21.17
N GLY A 185 -11.60 10.19 22.33
CA GLY A 185 -11.18 10.70 23.63
C GLY A 185 -9.74 10.31 23.96
N LEU A 186 -9.35 9.06 23.70
CA LEU A 186 -7.96 8.60 23.82
C LEU A 186 -7.04 9.34 22.84
N ALA A 187 -7.45 9.44 21.57
CA ALA A 187 -6.71 10.19 20.54
C ALA A 187 -6.44 11.66 20.92
N GLN A 188 -7.30 12.27 21.74
CA GLN A 188 -7.13 13.65 22.19
C GLN A 188 -6.01 13.83 23.23
N ILE A 189 -5.69 12.81 24.03
CA ILE A 189 -4.71 12.86 25.13
C ILE A 189 -3.56 11.85 24.95
N ASN A 190 -3.30 11.43 23.71
CA ASN A 190 -2.40 10.34 23.36
C ASN A 190 -0.91 10.72 23.30
N TRP A 191 -0.42 11.66 24.11
CA TRP A 191 1.02 11.99 24.08
C TRP A 191 1.91 10.84 24.54
N ASP A 192 1.38 9.83 25.24
CA ASP A 192 2.08 8.56 25.51
C ASP A 192 2.53 7.82 24.24
N HIS A 193 2.11 8.24 23.04
CA HIS A 193 2.58 7.68 21.76
C HIS A 193 3.81 8.38 21.20
N PHE A 194 4.21 9.53 21.76
CA PHE A 194 5.16 10.42 21.10
C PHE A 194 6.48 10.57 21.85
N GLY A 195 7.58 10.52 21.11
CA GLY A 195 8.91 10.94 21.55
C GLY A 195 9.33 10.39 22.92
N ALA A 196 9.60 11.29 23.87
CA ALA A 196 10.04 10.91 25.22
C ALA A 196 8.91 10.34 26.10
N ASP A 197 7.66 10.71 25.81
CA ASP A 197 6.49 10.24 26.55
C ASP A 197 6.23 8.76 26.25
N ALA A 198 6.36 8.33 24.98
CA ALA A 198 6.32 6.91 24.59
C ALA A 198 7.36 6.06 25.29
N ARG A 199 8.60 6.54 25.36
CA ARG A 199 9.65 5.84 26.10
C ARG A 199 9.32 5.73 27.59
N THR A 200 8.69 6.76 28.16
CA THR A 200 8.27 6.76 29.56
C THR A 200 7.14 5.76 29.78
N ALA A 201 6.15 5.72 28.89
CA ALA A 201 5.04 4.77 28.93
C ALA A 201 5.51 3.32 28.80
N TYR A 202 6.35 3.02 27.79
CA TYR A 202 6.99 1.71 27.64
C TYR A 202 7.79 1.32 28.89
N ASN A 203 8.69 2.19 29.38
CA ASN A 203 9.54 1.85 30.52
C ASN A 203 8.71 1.54 31.78
N ALA A 204 7.64 2.30 32.02
CA ALA A 204 6.74 2.03 33.15
C ALA A 204 6.00 0.69 32.98
N GLY A 205 5.53 0.40 31.77
CA GLY A 205 4.84 -0.85 31.46
C GLY A 205 5.74 -2.07 31.54
N HIS A 206 6.89 -2.01 30.88
CA HIS A 206 7.90 -3.07 30.88
C HIS A 206 8.42 -3.35 32.29
N ALA A 207 8.70 -2.31 33.08
CA ALA A 207 9.09 -2.47 34.49
C ALA A 207 8.01 -3.23 35.30
N THR A 208 6.74 -2.89 35.08
CA THR A 208 5.61 -3.55 35.76
C THR A 208 5.48 -5.01 35.32
N ALA A 209 5.61 -5.28 34.02
CA ALA A 209 5.62 -6.64 33.47
C ALA A 209 6.77 -7.49 34.03
N ILE A 210 7.98 -6.91 34.15
CA ILE A 210 9.12 -7.56 34.82
C ILE A 210 8.77 -7.93 36.26
N GLN A 211 8.16 -7.04 37.04
CA GLN A 211 7.77 -7.36 38.42
C GLN A 211 6.73 -8.47 38.47
N LYS A 212 5.79 -8.48 37.52
CA LYS A 212 4.80 -9.56 37.36
C LYS A 212 5.49 -10.90 37.06
N ALA A 213 6.49 -10.91 36.18
CA ALA A 213 7.29 -12.08 35.86
C ALA A 213 8.08 -12.61 37.07
N ILE A 214 8.71 -11.71 37.83
CA ILE A 214 9.43 -12.04 39.07
C ILE A 214 8.48 -12.68 40.08
N SER A 215 7.23 -12.20 40.20
CA SER A 215 6.22 -12.80 41.08
C SER A 215 5.80 -14.23 40.68
N GLY A 216 6.18 -14.70 39.49
CA GLY A 216 5.92 -16.05 38.99
C GLY A 216 4.75 -16.16 38.01
N ASP A 217 4.16 -15.03 37.61
CA ASP A 217 3.07 -15.00 36.62
C ASP A 217 3.64 -14.60 35.24
N LEU A 218 4.15 -15.57 34.49
CA LEU A 218 4.76 -15.35 33.17
C LEU A 218 3.73 -14.94 32.12
N ASP A 219 2.57 -15.60 32.09
CA ASP A 219 1.51 -15.30 31.13
C ASP A 219 0.95 -13.89 31.33
N GLY A 220 0.66 -13.52 32.58
CA GLY A 220 0.23 -12.16 32.92
C GLY A 220 1.32 -11.12 32.65
N ALA A 221 2.60 -11.47 32.82
CA ALA A 221 3.71 -10.60 32.49
C ALA A 221 3.82 -10.37 30.98
N TYR A 222 3.71 -11.41 30.15
CA TYR A 222 3.74 -11.26 28.70
C TYR A 222 2.55 -10.46 28.16
N ALA A 223 1.33 -10.72 28.65
CA ALA A 223 0.16 -9.94 28.25
C ALA A 223 0.31 -8.45 28.63
N MET A 224 0.88 -8.18 29.81
CA MET A 224 1.18 -6.83 30.25
C MET A 224 2.31 -6.19 29.42
N ASN A 225 3.32 -6.97 29.05
CA ASN A 225 4.42 -6.50 28.22
C ASN A 225 3.98 -6.17 26.81
N ALA A 226 3.09 -6.96 26.21
CA ALA A 226 2.47 -6.67 24.92
C ALA A 226 1.79 -5.28 24.94
N PHE A 227 1.04 -5.00 26.00
CA PHE A 227 0.42 -3.68 26.16
C PHE A 227 1.46 -2.54 26.27
N ALA A 228 2.64 -2.81 26.86
CA ALA A 228 3.74 -1.85 26.92
C ALA A 228 4.47 -1.69 25.58
N ASP A 229 4.66 -2.78 24.84
CA ASP A 229 5.38 -2.82 23.56
C ASP A 229 4.69 -2.02 22.47
N HIS A 230 3.38 -1.76 22.57
CA HIS A 230 2.71 -0.76 21.74
C HIS A 230 3.47 0.58 21.71
N PHE A 231 3.81 1.13 22.89
CA PHE A 231 4.57 2.38 23.00
C PHE A 231 6.06 2.24 22.59
N LEU A 232 6.59 1.00 22.61
CA LEU A 232 7.91 0.71 22.05
C LEU A 232 7.87 0.77 20.52
N GLU A 233 6.84 0.19 19.91
CA GLU A 233 6.62 0.19 18.46
C GLU A 233 6.42 1.62 17.93
N ASP A 234 5.73 2.49 18.66
CA ASP A 234 5.64 3.93 18.33
C ASP A 234 7.01 4.60 18.22
N SER A 235 7.99 4.13 18.99
CA SER A 235 9.36 4.63 18.91
C SER A 235 10.08 4.22 17.61
N PHE A 236 9.46 3.42 16.75
CA PHE A 236 9.94 3.08 15.40
C PHE A 236 9.16 3.78 14.28
N SER A 237 8.28 4.72 14.61
CA SER A 237 7.51 5.53 13.66
C SER A 237 8.02 6.97 13.63
N ALA A 238 8.38 7.45 12.44
CA ALA A 238 9.07 8.74 12.26
C ALA A 238 8.26 9.94 12.81
N GLY A 239 6.95 9.93 12.59
CA GLY A 239 5.99 10.92 13.03
C GLY A 239 5.81 10.91 14.54
N HIS A 240 5.81 9.74 15.17
CA HIS A 240 5.76 9.59 16.62
C HIS A 240 7.06 10.09 17.29
N LEU A 241 8.22 9.94 16.65
CA LEU A 241 9.49 10.42 17.20
C LEU A 241 9.66 11.94 17.20
N ARG A 242 9.24 12.64 16.13
CA ARG A 242 9.53 14.07 15.95
C ARG A 242 8.37 14.99 16.30
N THR A 243 7.13 14.54 16.23
CA THR A 243 5.96 15.42 16.43
C THR A 243 5.93 15.91 17.88
N PRO A 244 5.98 17.23 18.14
CA PRO A 244 5.95 17.78 19.49
C PRO A 244 4.50 17.76 20.03
N ARG A 245 3.96 16.57 20.29
CA ARG A 245 2.53 16.32 20.53
C ARG A 245 1.94 17.17 21.66
N ARG A 246 2.65 17.30 22.79
CA ARG A 246 2.23 18.14 23.92
C ARG A 246 2.10 19.63 23.56
N LEU A 247 3.01 20.13 22.73
CA LEU A 247 2.97 21.50 22.24
C LEU A 247 1.81 21.70 21.25
N LEU A 248 1.57 20.70 20.41
CA LEU A 248 0.52 20.68 19.39
C LEU A 248 -0.80 20.10 19.93
N HIS A 249 -1.13 20.42 21.18
CA HIS A 249 -2.39 20.04 21.80
C HIS A 249 -3.02 21.24 22.51
N LYS A 250 -4.31 21.45 22.29
CA LYS A 250 -5.14 22.39 23.05
C LYS A 250 -6.56 21.85 23.16
N SER A 251 -7.03 21.64 24.39
CA SER A 251 -8.35 21.05 24.68
C SER A 251 -9.53 21.74 23.96
N THR A 252 -9.43 23.04 23.69
CA THR A 252 -10.46 23.83 23.01
C THR A 252 -10.18 24.12 21.53
N ASP A 253 -9.02 23.73 21.01
CA ASP A 253 -8.58 24.06 19.65
C ASP A 253 -8.09 22.82 18.90
N ILE A 254 -9.04 22.17 18.21
CA ILE A 254 -8.82 21.00 17.37
C ILE A 254 -7.80 21.23 16.25
N THR A 255 -7.49 22.49 15.93
CA THR A 255 -6.50 22.79 14.89
C THR A 255 -5.06 22.57 15.37
N ALA A 256 -4.83 22.55 16.68
CA ALA A 256 -3.55 22.14 17.26
C ALA A 256 -3.30 20.64 16.98
N ASP A 257 -4.28 19.78 17.27
CA ASP A 257 -4.18 18.35 17.01
C ASP A 257 -4.11 18.05 15.49
N ALA A 258 -4.77 18.85 14.65
CA ALA A 258 -4.62 18.76 13.20
C ALA A 258 -3.19 19.10 12.75
N CYS A 259 -2.54 20.11 13.35
CA CYS A 259 -1.13 20.41 13.10
C CYS A 259 -0.23 19.24 13.50
N ALA A 260 -0.46 18.61 14.67
CA ALA A 260 0.25 17.39 15.06
C ALA A 260 0.11 16.32 13.99
N LYS A 261 -1.12 16.07 13.52
CA LYS A 261 -1.40 15.10 12.46
C LYS A 261 -0.64 15.39 11.16
N TYR A 262 -0.57 16.64 10.72
CA TYR A 262 0.15 16.97 9.48
C TYR A 262 1.65 16.68 9.58
N MET A 263 2.29 17.03 10.70
CA MET A 263 3.71 16.70 10.87
C MET A 263 3.92 15.18 10.99
N HIS A 264 3.07 14.52 11.77
CA HIS A 264 3.07 13.08 11.94
C HIS A 264 3.01 12.35 10.59
N ASP A 265 2.00 12.64 9.77
CA ASP A 265 1.81 12.01 8.47
C ASP A 265 2.94 12.35 7.48
N GLU A 266 3.49 13.59 7.55
CA GLU A 266 4.61 14.01 6.70
C GLU A 266 5.88 13.21 6.98
N ASP A 267 6.24 13.10 8.26
CA ASP A 267 7.45 12.41 8.67
C ASP A 267 7.32 10.89 8.44
N ASN A 268 6.14 10.30 8.68
CA ASN A 268 5.89 8.87 8.41
C ASN A 268 5.97 8.51 6.93
N ALA A 269 5.40 9.33 6.06
CA ALA A 269 5.37 9.04 4.63
C ALA A 269 6.72 9.24 3.94
N ILE A 270 7.45 10.30 4.30
CA ILE A 270 8.73 10.66 3.67
C ILE A 270 9.90 9.90 4.30
N GLY A 271 9.79 9.60 5.60
CA GLY A 271 10.84 8.98 6.38
C GLY A 271 11.92 9.96 6.84
N ILE A 272 12.60 9.58 7.92
CA ILE A 272 13.67 10.35 8.55
C ILE A 272 14.89 9.42 8.75
N GLY A 273 16.08 10.01 8.80
CA GLY A 273 17.26 9.29 9.24
C GLY A 273 17.23 9.08 10.76
N ALA A 274 17.67 7.92 11.23
CA ALA A 274 17.89 7.69 12.65
C ALA A 274 19.10 6.82 12.91
N LYS A 275 19.47 6.77 14.19
CA LYS A 275 20.54 5.94 14.71
C LYS A 275 20.11 5.27 16.01
N ASN A 276 20.56 4.06 16.25
CA ASN A 276 20.47 3.44 17.57
C ASN A 276 21.63 3.90 18.48
N PRO A 277 21.65 3.53 19.77
CA PRO A 277 22.75 3.88 20.68
C PRO A 277 24.14 3.37 20.23
N ALA A 278 24.19 2.30 19.43
CA ALA A 278 25.42 1.78 18.84
C ALA A 278 25.91 2.59 17.61
N GLY A 279 25.16 3.60 17.17
CA GLY A 279 25.50 4.47 16.04
C GLY A 279 25.18 3.90 14.66
N GLN A 280 24.57 2.70 14.57
CA GLN A 280 24.07 2.16 13.31
C GLN A 280 22.98 3.08 12.77
N SER A 281 23.03 3.41 11.48
CA SER A 281 22.15 4.41 10.86
C SER A 281 21.25 3.76 9.81
N TRP A 282 19.98 4.18 9.77
CA TRP A 282 19.01 3.77 8.75
C TRP A 282 17.99 4.89 8.49
N THR A 283 17.14 4.69 7.48
CA THR A 283 15.95 5.53 7.28
C THR A 283 14.76 4.79 7.87
N LEU A 284 14.01 5.44 8.76
CA LEU A 284 12.73 4.92 9.21
C LEU A 284 11.58 5.72 8.60
N TYR A 285 10.55 4.99 8.20
CA TYR A 285 9.22 5.49 7.93
C TYR A 285 8.35 5.22 9.18
N GLY A 286 7.04 5.33 9.08
CA GLY A 286 6.16 4.99 10.20
C GLY A 286 4.78 4.67 9.71
N ASP A 287 3.77 5.09 10.47
CA ASP A 287 2.36 4.78 10.25
C ASP A 287 1.95 4.79 8.76
N LYS A 288 1.28 3.73 8.32
CA LYS A 288 0.86 3.44 6.92
C LYS A 288 1.99 3.07 5.98
N ARG A 289 3.24 3.13 6.41
CA ARG A 289 4.43 2.73 5.65
C ARG A 289 5.30 1.77 6.45
N ALA A 290 4.86 1.30 7.62
CA ALA A 290 5.71 0.48 8.48
C ALA A 290 6.01 -0.86 7.81
N LEU A 291 5.04 -1.38 7.05
CA LEU A 291 5.11 -2.65 6.33
C LEU A 291 5.48 -2.51 4.84
N ASP A 292 5.81 -1.30 4.38
CA ASP A 292 6.29 -1.09 3.01
C ASP A 292 7.69 -1.65 2.82
N SER A 293 7.98 -2.11 1.60
CA SER A 293 9.27 -2.72 1.26
C SER A 293 10.46 -1.81 1.52
N VAL A 294 10.28 -0.49 1.40
CA VAL A 294 11.32 0.52 1.67
C VAL A 294 11.65 0.66 3.15
N ASN A 295 10.78 0.18 4.05
CA ASN A 295 10.94 0.27 5.51
C ASN A 295 11.46 -1.04 6.15
N GLU A 296 11.89 -2.01 5.36
CA GLU A 296 12.24 -3.36 5.83
C GLU A 296 13.32 -3.38 6.94
N ASP A 297 14.35 -2.54 6.83
CA ASP A 297 15.41 -2.42 7.85
C ASP A 297 14.84 -1.91 9.18
N ASN A 298 13.98 -0.89 9.15
CA ASN A 298 13.33 -0.38 10.35
C ASN A 298 12.34 -1.40 10.95
N LYS A 299 11.55 -2.08 10.11
CA LYS A 299 10.62 -3.13 10.53
C LYS A 299 11.37 -4.27 11.25
N THR A 300 12.47 -4.73 10.67
CA THR A 300 13.32 -5.77 11.27
C THR A 300 13.83 -5.34 12.65
N ARG A 301 14.33 -4.10 12.77
CA ARG A 301 14.80 -3.55 14.05
C ARG A 301 13.69 -3.42 15.09
N CYS A 302 12.47 -3.08 14.66
CA CYS A 302 11.31 -3.02 15.54
C CYS A 302 10.99 -4.42 16.09
N VAL A 303 10.92 -5.43 15.22
CA VAL A 303 10.72 -6.84 15.63
C VAL A 303 11.83 -7.31 16.58
N ASP A 304 13.10 -7.02 16.29
CA ASP A 304 14.23 -7.36 17.18
C ASP A 304 14.10 -6.68 18.55
N SER A 305 13.62 -5.43 18.59
CA SER A 305 13.39 -4.68 19.82
C SER A 305 12.27 -5.30 20.67
N VAL A 306 11.14 -5.67 20.05
CA VAL A 306 10.01 -6.31 20.71
C VAL A 306 10.37 -7.73 21.17
N GLN A 307 11.14 -8.48 20.37
CA GLN A 307 11.68 -9.78 20.77
C GLN A 307 12.59 -9.64 22.01
N ALA A 308 13.48 -8.64 22.03
CA ALA A 308 14.37 -8.38 23.17
C ALA A 308 13.58 -8.00 24.43
N SER A 309 12.48 -7.24 24.29
CA SER A 309 11.53 -6.93 25.36
C SER A 309 10.93 -8.22 25.95
N ALA A 310 10.38 -9.10 25.11
CA ALA A 310 9.79 -10.37 25.56
C ALA A 310 10.82 -11.34 26.17
N ASP A 311 12.04 -11.42 25.63
CA ASP A 311 13.12 -12.24 26.17
C ASP A 311 13.54 -11.78 27.58
N GLU A 312 13.52 -10.46 27.82
CA GLU A 312 13.81 -9.86 29.12
C GLU A 312 12.75 -10.22 30.18
N ILE A 313 11.47 -10.30 29.79
CA ILE A 313 10.38 -10.82 30.63
C ILE A 313 10.66 -12.26 31.06
N TYR A 314 11.00 -13.14 30.13
CA TYR A 314 11.32 -14.53 30.46
C TYR A 314 12.56 -14.65 31.35
N LYS A 315 13.59 -13.85 31.07
CA LYS A 315 14.80 -13.81 31.89
C LYS A 315 14.48 -13.36 33.32
N ALA A 316 13.65 -12.35 33.50
CA ALA A 316 13.19 -11.91 34.82
C ALA A 316 12.36 -13.00 35.53
N TYR A 317 11.50 -13.70 34.80
CA TYR A 317 10.75 -14.84 35.32
C TYR A 317 11.65 -15.97 35.82
N GLN A 318 12.70 -16.32 35.08
CA GLN A 318 13.65 -17.38 35.44
C GLN A 318 14.58 -16.97 36.60
N THR A 319 15.16 -15.78 36.51
CA THR A 319 16.21 -15.33 37.46
C THR A 319 15.64 -14.70 38.73
N LYS A 320 14.37 -14.30 38.72
CA LYS A 320 13.72 -13.53 39.78
C LYS A 320 14.42 -12.19 40.06
N GLN A 321 15.06 -11.62 39.04
CA GLN A 321 15.80 -10.37 39.10
C GLN A 321 15.33 -9.42 38.00
N ALA A 322 15.25 -8.12 38.35
CA ALA A 322 14.95 -7.06 37.40
C ALA A 322 16.26 -6.45 36.86
N PRO A 323 16.39 -6.24 35.55
CA PRO A 323 17.44 -5.39 35.01
C PRO A 323 17.22 -3.93 35.41
N SER A 324 18.30 -3.15 35.43
CA SER A 324 18.20 -1.70 35.56
C SER A 324 17.49 -1.12 34.33
N PRO A 325 16.60 -0.13 34.45
CA PRO A 325 15.93 0.50 33.31
C PRO A 325 16.89 1.06 32.24
N ALA A 326 18.08 1.50 32.63
CA ALA A 326 19.12 1.97 31.71
C ALA A 326 19.69 0.84 30.82
N ASN A 327 19.45 -0.42 31.17
CA ASN A 327 19.97 -1.61 30.52
C ASN A 327 18.87 -2.43 29.80
N TYR A 328 17.64 -1.90 29.67
CA TYR A 328 16.59 -2.59 28.92
C TYR A 328 17.05 -2.86 27.49
N GLN A 329 16.97 -4.12 27.09
CA GLN A 329 17.59 -4.59 25.84
C GLN A 329 16.89 -4.05 24.59
N ALA A 330 15.57 -3.81 24.65
CA ALA A 330 14.80 -3.20 23.57
C ALA A 330 15.44 -1.89 23.05
N TRP A 331 15.92 -1.04 23.96
CA TRP A 331 16.51 0.25 23.59
C TRP A 331 17.85 0.16 22.84
N THR A 332 18.45 -1.02 22.73
CA THR A 332 19.67 -1.22 21.92
C THR A 332 19.38 -1.22 20.42
N PHE A 333 18.17 -1.59 20.01
CA PHE A 333 17.72 -1.63 18.63
C PHE A 333 17.00 -0.35 18.20
N ALA A 334 16.28 0.26 19.15
CA ALA A 334 15.48 1.44 18.90
C ALA A 334 16.28 2.66 18.42
N PRO A 335 15.68 3.53 17.59
CA PRO A 335 16.31 4.79 17.22
C PRO A 335 16.47 5.69 18.46
N THR A 336 17.36 6.66 18.43
CA THR A 336 17.51 7.68 19.47
C THR A 336 16.72 8.94 19.13
N LEU A 337 16.11 9.59 20.12
CA LEU A 337 15.42 10.88 19.91
C LEU A 337 16.37 11.97 19.39
N GLU A 338 17.64 11.93 19.80
CA GLU A 338 18.66 12.87 19.33
C GLU A 338 18.85 12.75 17.81
N SER A 339 19.01 11.53 17.28
CA SER A 339 19.20 11.32 15.84
C SER A 339 17.96 11.71 15.03
N ALA A 340 16.76 11.35 15.51
CA ALA A 340 15.49 11.71 14.86
C ALA A 340 15.27 13.22 14.79
N ASN A 341 15.73 13.97 15.81
CA ASN A 341 15.59 15.43 15.89
C ASN A 341 16.80 16.21 15.31
N ALA A 342 17.83 15.52 14.82
CA ALA A 342 18.99 16.14 14.20
C ALA A 342 18.63 16.88 12.89
N HIS A 343 19.59 17.62 12.34
CA HIS A 343 19.44 18.22 11.02
C HIS A 343 19.45 17.13 9.92
N GLN A 344 18.45 17.14 9.04
CA GLN A 344 18.26 16.14 8.00
C GLN A 344 17.68 16.77 6.73
N THR A 345 17.56 16.00 5.64
CA THR A 345 16.94 16.50 4.41
C THR A 345 15.49 16.95 4.61
N LEU A 346 14.70 16.21 5.37
CA LEU A 346 13.35 16.63 5.77
C LEU A 346 13.42 17.57 6.98
N ALA A 347 13.20 18.85 6.72
CA ALA A 347 13.03 19.86 7.77
C ALA A 347 11.72 19.61 8.51
N THR A 348 11.75 19.62 9.85
CA THR A 348 10.54 19.44 10.65
C THR A 348 9.48 20.49 10.29
N LEU A 349 8.19 20.14 10.34
CA LEU A 349 7.13 21.13 10.19
C LEU A 349 7.03 22.02 11.44
N PHE A 350 7.19 21.44 12.63
CA PHE A 350 7.16 22.13 13.93
C PHE A 350 8.36 21.75 14.79
N THR A 351 8.96 22.72 15.46
CA THR A 351 10.05 22.47 16.41
C THR A 351 9.51 22.36 17.84
N PHE A 352 10.24 21.68 18.71
CA PHE A 352 9.97 21.67 20.16
C PHE A 352 10.09 23.06 20.83
N LYS A 353 10.57 24.09 20.10
CA LYS A 353 10.68 25.48 20.56
C LYS A 353 9.48 26.35 20.16
N ASN A 354 8.38 25.75 19.73
CA ASN A 354 7.19 26.46 19.25
C ASN A 354 7.42 27.29 17.98
N GLU A 355 8.20 26.75 17.05
CA GLU A 355 8.45 27.36 15.74
C GLU A 355 7.83 26.50 14.63
N ARG A 356 7.41 27.13 13.54
CA ARG A 356 6.86 26.47 12.35
C ARG A 356 7.75 26.71 11.14
N ARG A 357 7.94 25.70 10.27
CA ARG A 357 8.63 25.83 8.98
C ARG A 357 8.08 27.02 8.18
N LYS A 358 8.94 27.93 7.72
CA LYS A 358 8.52 29.22 7.15
C LYS A 358 7.74 29.08 5.85
N VAL A 359 8.08 28.10 5.02
CA VAL A 359 7.37 27.76 3.78
C VAL A 359 6.97 26.30 3.89
N ILE A 360 5.68 26.00 4.06
CA ILE A 360 5.26 24.63 4.37
C ILE A 360 5.49 23.70 3.19
N GLU A 361 5.49 24.23 1.97
CA GLU A 361 5.78 23.51 0.74
C GLU A 361 7.28 23.16 0.63
N ASN A 362 8.18 24.00 1.13
CA ASN A 362 9.60 23.68 1.02
C ASN A 362 10.05 22.77 2.16
N ARG A 363 9.82 21.47 2.01
CA ARG A 363 10.16 20.42 2.99
C ARG A 363 11.64 20.29 3.33
N LYS A 364 12.53 20.91 2.55
CA LYS A 364 13.99 20.95 2.82
C LYS A 364 14.43 22.22 3.53
N LEU A 365 13.52 23.19 3.70
CA LEU A 365 13.84 24.50 4.27
C LEU A 365 13.89 24.46 5.79
N TRP A 366 15.11 24.46 6.35
CA TRP A 366 15.37 24.67 7.78
C TRP A 366 15.35 26.15 8.16
N ASN A 367 14.24 26.81 7.87
CA ASN A 367 13.99 28.19 8.27
C ASN A 367 12.62 28.24 8.93
N PHE A 368 12.54 28.81 10.13
CA PHE A 368 11.36 28.74 10.98
C PHE A 368 10.89 30.12 11.39
N LYS A 369 9.61 30.20 11.78
CA LYS A 369 8.99 31.42 12.30
C LYS A 369 8.26 31.14 13.62
N THR A 370 8.23 32.13 14.50
CA THR A 370 7.54 32.07 15.81
C THR A 370 6.17 32.74 15.78
N ASP A 371 5.91 33.59 14.79
CA ASP A 371 4.62 34.25 14.53
C ASP A 371 3.74 33.36 13.62
N TRP A 372 3.04 32.41 14.25
CA TRP A 372 2.15 31.49 13.54
C TRP A 372 0.95 31.08 14.40
N TRP A 373 -0.10 30.57 13.74
CA TRP A 373 -1.31 30.10 14.39
C TRP A 373 -1.67 28.70 13.90
N PHE A 374 -2.23 27.88 14.81
CA PHE A 374 -2.66 26.52 14.49
C PHE A 374 -3.68 26.50 13.36
N TRP A 375 -4.77 27.27 13.47
CA TRP A 375 -5.87 27.23 12.51
C TRP A 375 -5.43 27.62 11.08
N SER A 376 -4.60 28.66 10.95
CA SER A 376 -4.15 29.12 9.63
C SER A 376 -3.18 28.12 9.02
N THR A 377 -2.30 27.52 9.83
CA THR A 377 -1.36 26.49 9.38
C THR A 377 -2.08 25.21 8.98
N ALA A 378 -3.05 24.77 9.78
CA ALA A 378 -3.86 23.58 9.49
C ALA A 378 -4.68 23.78 8.20
N LEU A 379 -5.20 24.99 7.96
CA LEU A 379 -5.87 25.34 6.72
C LEU A 379 -4.88 25.33 5.54
N GLU A 380 -3.72 25.94 5.68
CA GLU A 380 -2.66 25.98 4.65
C GLU A 380 -2.24 24.56 4.23
N CYS A 381 -1.96 23.68 5.19
CA CYS A 381 -1.62 22.28 4.94
C CYS A 381 -2.76 21.54 4.22
N LYS A 382 -4.01 21.79 4.64
CA LYS A 382 -5.21 21.18 4.05
C LYS A 382 -5.43 21.58 2.60
N THR A 383 -5.23 22.85 2.28
CA THR A 383 -5.59 23.40 0.96
C THR A 383 -4.44 23.40 -0.04
N SER A 384 -3.19 23.23 0.41
CA SER A 384 -2.02 23.22 -0.47
C SER A 384 -1.94 21.96 -1.34
N GLY A 385 -2.55 20.85 -0.89
CA GLY A 385 -2.46 19.53 -1.52
C GLY A 385 -1.17 18.76 -1.22
N TRP A 386 -0.19 19.37 -0.52
CA TRP A 386 1.11 18.75 -0.23
C TRP A 386 1.04 17.55 0.73
N TRP A 387 -0.09 17.43 1.45
CA TRP A 387 -0.42 16.33 2.33
C TRP A 387 -1.38 15.31 1.71
N ASN A 388 -1.75 15.49 0.43
CA ASN A 388 -2.45 14.45 -0.30
C ASN A 388 -1.49 13.31 -0.59
N TYR A 389 -2.00 12.08 -0.52
CA TYR A 389 -1.21 10.93 -0.90
C TYR A 389 -0.88 10.98 -2.42
N PRO A 390 0.36 10.64 -2.83
CA PRO A 390 1.50 10.34 -1.96
C PRO A 390 2.17 11.62 -1.42
N ILE A 391 2.56 11.57 -0.15
CA ILE A 391 3.28 12.65 0.51
C ILE A 391 4.78 12.48 0.21
N THR A 392 5.39 13.38 -0.57
CA THR A 392 6.80 13.25 -1.00
C THR A 392 7.67 14.44 -0.62
N ILE A 393 8.99 14.24 -0.49
CA ILE A 393 9.95 15.31 -0.13
C ILE A 393 9.99 16.47 -1.14
N ASN A 394 9.69 16.23 -2.42
CA ASN A 394 9.77 17.24 -3.48
C ASN A 394 8.40 17.85 -3.82
N GLY A 395 7.33 17.42 -3.14
CA GLY A 395 6.03 18.07 -3.18
C GLY A 395 4.96 17.43 -4.04
N LEU A 396 4.02 18.28 -4.48
CA LEU A 396 2.90 17.90 -5.34
C LEU A 396 3.43 17.16 -6.56
N GLN A 397 3.13 15.87 -6.64
CA GLN A 397 3.29 15.15 -7.87
C GLN A 397 2.15 15.51 -8.83
N LYS A 398 2.44 15.60 -10.12
CA LYS A 398 1.40 15.72 -11.16
C LYS A 398 0.87 14.36 -11.60
N ILE A 399 1.63 13.31 -11.31
CA ILE A 399 1.33 11.92 -11.69
C ILE A 399 1.60 11.07 -10.46
N ILE A 400 0.64 10.24 -10.04
CA ILE A 400 0.88 9.32 -8.91
C ILE A 400 1.89 8.23 -9.32
N PRO A 401 2.74 7.74 -8.40
CA PRO A 401 3.58 6.58 -8.63
C PRO A 401 2.69 5.37 -8.90
N TRP A 402 3.18 4.44 -9.71
CA TRP A 402 2.46 3.25 -10.15
C TRP A 402 1.12 3.52 -10.84
N SER A 403 0.90 4.74 -11.35
CA SER A 403 -0.27 5.04 -12.18
C SER A 403 -0.35 4.04 -13.32
N ALA A 404 -1.51 3.43 -13.52
CA ALA A 404 -1.79 2.74 -14.77
C ALA A 404 -1.55 3.70 -15.95
N VAL A 405 -1.05 3.15 -17.04
CA VAL A 405 -0.85 3.88 -18.29
C VAL A 405 -1.76 3.22 -19.31
N ALA A 406 -2.64 3.99 -19.95
CA ALA A 406 -3.42 3.51 -21.09
C ALA A 406 -3.09 4.35 -22.32
N VAL A 407 -3.11 3.73 -23.50
CA VAL A 407 -2.75 4.39 -24.75
C VAL A 407 -3.72 3.99 -25.85
N THR A 408 -4.00 4.94 -26.74
CA THR A 408 -4.74 4.66 -27.97
C THR A 408 -4.18 5.51 -29.13
N THR A 409 -4.23 4.95 -30.34
CA THR A 409 -3.64 5.54 -31.56
C THR A 409 -4.73 5.81 -32.62
N PRO A 410 -5.52 6.89 -32.49
CA PRO A 410 -6.52 7.35 -33.46
C PRO A 410 -6.18 7.18 -34.94
N ARG A 411 -4.97 7.59 -35.30
CA ARG A 411 -4.40 7.55 -36.65
C ARG A 411 -2.89 7.66 -36.55
N VAL A 412 -2.23 7.52 -37.69
CA VAL A 412 -0.78 7.69 -37.82
C VAL A 412 -0.36 9.04 -37.21
N TRP A 413 0.60 9.01 -36.28
CA TRP A 413 1.11 10.16 -35.51
C TRP A 413 0.12 10.89 -34.59
N HIS A 414 -1.06 10.31 -34.33
CA HIS A 414 -2.00 10.81 -33.34
C HIS A 414 -2.15 9.81 -32.20
N ILE A 415 -1.71 10.18 -31.00
CA ILE A 415 -1.66 9.31 -29.82
C ILE A 415 -2.30 10.03 -28.63
N HIS A 416 -3.12 9.31 -27.86
CA HIS A 416 -3.52 9.73 -26.52
C HIS A 416 -2.92 8.78 -25.49
N VAL A 417 -2.33 9.35 -24.43
CA VAL A 417 -1.81 8.60 -23.27
C VAL A 417 -2.52 9.10 -22.02
N PHE A 418 -3.08 8.18 -21.25
CA PHE A 418 -3.84 8.45 -20.03
C PHE A 418 -3.10 7.92 -18.81
N TYR A 419 -3.12 8.71 -17.74
CA TYR A 419 -2.52 8.39 -16.45
C TYR A 419 -3.18 9.25 -15.36
N GLN A 420 -2.94 8.92 -14.10
CA GLN A 420 -3.64 9.49 -12.96
C GLN A 420 -2.77 10.49 -12.20
N GLN A 421 -3.37 11.63 -11.84
CA GLN A 421 -2.78 12.61 -10.92
C GLN A 421 -3.14 12.31 -9.46
N PRO A 422 -2.40 12.86 -8.48
CA PRO A 422 -2.80 12.77 -7.09
C PRO A 422 -4.23 13.29 -6.86
N GLY A 423 -5.00 12.58 -6.05
CA GLY A 423 -6.42 12.88 -5.81
C GLY A 423 -7.40 12.21 -6.80
N GLY A 424 -6.92 11.37 -7.72
CA GLY A 424 -7.78 10.46 -8.48
C GLY A 424 -8.16 10.92 -9.89
N GLY A 425 -7.83 12.15 -10.27
CA GLY A 425 -8.13 12.69 -11.60
C GLY A 425 -7.33 12.00 -12.71
N ILE A 426 -7.95 11.79 -13.87
CA ILE A 426 -7.30 11.21 -15.05
C ILE A 426 -6.87 12.33 -16.01
N LEU A 427 -5.57 12.38 -16.28
CA LEU A 427 -4.95 13.29 -17.23
C LEU A 427 -4.80 12.62 -18.60
N GLN A 428 -4.72 13.43 -19.65
CA GLN A 428 -4.40 12.99 -21.00
C GLN A 428 -3.24 13.82 -21.55
N SER A 429 -2.22 13.14 -22.07
CA SER A 429 -1.27 13.74 -23.02
C SER A 429 -1.67 13.37 -24.44
N GLU A 430 -1.57 14.33 -25.34
CA GLU A 430 -1.88 14.16 -26.76
C GLU A 430 -0.66 14.48 -27.62
N HIS A 431 -0.33 13.54 -28.50
CA HIS A 431 0.62 13.75 -29.58
C HIS A 431 -0.18 13.89 -30.87
N LEU A 432 -0.05 15.03 -31.55
CA LEU A 432 -0.75 15.31 -32.80
C LEU A 432 0.26 15.62 -33.90
N ASP A 433 0.24 14.80 -34.96
CA ASP A 433 0.99 15.00 -36.21
C ASP A 433 2.50 15.25 -36.01
N GLY A 434 3.14 14.54 -35.07
CA GLY A 434 4.59 14.61 -34.83
C GLY A 434 5.03 15.49 -33.66
N LEU A 435 4.08 16.11 -32.95
CA LEU A 435 4.37 16.96 -31.79
C LEU A 435 3.55 16.55 -30.58
N TRP A 436 4.21 16.38 -29.43
CA TRP A 436 3.52 16.39 -28.14
C TRP A 436 3.04 17.82 -27.88
N GLY A 437 1.72 18.03 -27.84
CA GLY A 437 1.15 19.35 -27.58
C GLY A 437 1.16 19.69 -26.09
N GLY A 438 1.49 20.93 -25.73
CA GLY A 438 1.06 21.65 -24.51
C GLY A 438 1.34 21.08 -23.11
N GLY A 439 1.89 19.86 -22.98
CA GLY A 439 1.87 19.08 -21.73
C GLY A 439 0.53 18.34 -21.53
N PRO A 440 0.39 17.56 -20.44
CA PRO A 440 -0.89 16.94 -20.09
C PRO A 440 -2.03 17.96 -20.03
N SER A 441 -3.26 17.46 -20.18
CA SER A 441 -4.49 18.24 -19.94
C SER A 441 -4.38 19.02 -18.63
N LYS A 442 -4.63 20.33 -18.69
CA LYS A 442 -4.49 21.23 -17.54
C LYS A 442 -5.38 20.82 -16.36
N ASP A 443 -6.58 20.34 -16.69
CA ASP A 443 -7.56 19.82 -15.74
C ASP A 443 -7.79 18.32 -16.02
N PRO A 444 -8.15 17.53 -15.00
CA PRO A 444 -8.51 16.13 -15.20
C PRO A 444 -9.78 16.01 -16.06
N ILE A 445 -9.80 15.01 -16.93
CA ILE A 445 -10.94 14.72 -17.81
C ILE A 445 -12.12 14.18 -17.00
N PHE A 446 -11.82 13.34 -16.03
CA PHE A 446 -12.75 12.74 -15.06
C PHE A 446 -11.97 12.26 -13.83
N ASN A 447 -12.69 11.81 -12.79
CA ASN A 447 -12.10 11.24 -11.58
C ASN A 447 -12.36 9.74 -11.49
N ALA A 448 -11.41 9.02 -10.90
CA ALA A 448 -11.44 7.59 -10.64
C ALA A 448 -10.89 7.29 -9.24
N VAL A 449 -11.04 6.06 -8.76
CA VAL A 449 -10.37 5.63 -7.52
C VAL A 449 -8.85 5.74 -7.68
N LEU A 450 -8.14 6.07 -6.61
CA LEU A 450 -6.68 6.08 -6.63
C LEU A 450 -6.13 4.72 -7.07
N PHE A 451 -5.15 4.76 -7.95
CA PHE A 451 -4.52 3.61 -8.60
C PHE A 451 -5.49 2.76 -9.42
N THR A 452 -6.52 3.39 -10.00
CA THR A 452 -7.41 2.70 -10.93
C THR A 452 -6.60 2.02 -12.05
N PRO A 453 -6.94 0.78 -12.43
CA PRO A 453 -6.50 0.27 -13.73
C PRO A 453 -7.09 1.14 -14.84
N LEU A 454 -6.38 1.23 -15.98
CA LEU A 454 -6.81 1.99 -17.14
C LEU A 454 -6.66 1.14 -18.40
N ALA A 455 -7.66 1.19 -19.28
CA ALA A 455 -7.56 0.73 -20.66
C ALA A 455 -8.20 1.76 -21.59
N ALA A 456 -7.67 1.90 -22.80
CA ALA A 456 -8.20 2.85 -23.77
C ALA A 456 -8.31 2.22 -25.15
N ILE A 457 -9.38 2.56 -25.87
CA ILE A 457 -9.60 2.18 -27.27
C ILE A 457 -10.05 3.41 -28.06
N ASN A 458 -9.91 3.35 -29.38
CA ASN A 458 -10.51 4.31 -30.28
C ASN A 458 -11.12 3.60 -31.50
N PHE A 459 -12.04 4.27 -32.18
CA PHE A 459 -12.58 3.85 -33.47
C PHE A 459 -13.03 5.08 -34.28
N ASN A 460 -13.47 4.86 -35.52
CA ASN A 460 -13.86 5.92 -36.46
C ASN A 460 -12.73 6.95 -36.68
N GLY A 461 -11.49 6.46 -36.84
CA GLY A 461 -10.30 7.30 -37.02
C GLY A 461 -10.02 8.24 -35.84
N GLY A 462 -10.34 7.81 -34.61
CA GLY A 462 -10.17 8.61 -33.40
C GLY A 462 -11.30 9.56 -33.07
N LYS A 463 -12.36 9.64 -33.89
CA LYS A 463 -13.54 10.44 -33.55
C LYS A 463 -14.26 9.92 -32.31
N GLU A 464 -14.06 8.66 -31.99
CA GLU A 464 -14.60 8.00 -30.82
C GLU A 464 -13.46 7.43 -29.99
N VAL A 465 -13.36 7.85 -28.72
CA VAL A 465 -12.38 7.33 -27.75
C VAL A 465 -13.14 6.83 -26.52
N ARG A 466 -12.71 5.72 -25.94
CA ARG A 466 -13.24 5.18 -24.68
C ARG A 466 -12.09 4.93 -23.72
N VAL A 467 -12.29 5.30 -22.46
CA VAL A 467 -11.38 4.99 -21.36
C VAL A 467 -12.14 4.21 -20.31
N TYR A 468 -11.62 3.05 -19.92
CA TYR A 468 -12.18 2.17 -18.92
C TYR A 468 -11.41 2.28 -17.62
N TYR A 469 -12.13 2.36 -16.51
CA TYR A 469 -11.57 2.64 -15.20
C TYR A 469 -12.48 2.11 -14.09
N LEU A 470 -12.03 2.19 -12.84
CA LEU A 470 -12.84 1.91 -11.66
C LEU A 470 -13.19 3.21 -10.95
N ASP A 471 -14.46 3.39 -10.61
CA ASP A 471 -14.86 4.50 -9.73
C ASP A 471 -14.44 4.23 -8.27
N GLU A 472 -14.71 5.20 -7.39
CA GLU A 472 -14.46 5.11 -5.94
C GLU A 472 -15.19 3.94 -5.25
N GLN A 473 -16.10 3.25 -5.93
CA GLN A 473 -16.80 2.06 -5.44
C GLN A 473 -16.27 0.77 -6.09
N TYR A 474 -15.17 0.85 -6.84
CA TYR A 474 -14.61 -0.26 -7.63
C TYR A 474 -15.62 -0.87 -8.61
N VAL A 475 -16.56 -0.06 -9.09
CA VAL A 475 -17.45 -0.44 -10.18
C VAL A 475 -16.75 -0.08 -11.49
N LEU A 476 -16.79 -1.00 -12.45
CA LEU A 476 -16.24 -0.77 -13.78
C LEU A 476 -17.05 0.31 -14.52
N GLN A 477 -16.34 1.33 -14.97
CA GLN A 477 -16.88 2.48 -15.66
C GLN A 477 -16.28 2.63 -17.06
N GLU A 478 -16.98 3.39 -17.89
CA GLU A 478 -16.54 3.85 -19.21
C GLU A 478 -16.70 5.36 -19.27
N TYR A 479 -15.67 6.06 -19.73
CA TYR A 479 -15.76 7.48 -20.09
C TYR A 479 -15.51 7.63 -21.58
N CYS A 480 -16.40 8.33 -22.26
CA CYS A 480 -16.47 8.40 -23.72
C CYS A 480 -16.14 9.80 -24.21
N TYR A 481 -15.33 9.90 -25.25
CA TYR A 481 -15.26 11.08 -26.12
C TYR A 481 -15.90 10.75 -27.47
N SER A 482 -16.68 11.71 -27.99
CA SER A 482 -17.25 11.65 -29.34
C SER A 482 -17.09 12.99 -30.01
N ALA A 483 -16.51 13.00 -31.22
CA ALA A 483 -16.32 14.22 -32.02
C ALA A 483 -17.65 14.90 -32.35
N ASP A 484 -18.72 14.13 -32.57
CA ASP A 484 -20.05 14.65 -32.84
C ASP A 484 -20.64 15.42 -31.64
N LYS A 485 -20.27 15.01 -30.42
CA LYS A 485 -20.65 15.71 -29.18
C LYS A 485 -19.65 16.79 -28.78
N GLY A 486 -18.43 16.75 -29.31
CA GLY A 486 -17.34 17.68 -28.99
C GLY A 486 -16.92 17.69 -27.52
N ARG A 487 -17.24 16.64 -26.75
CA ARG A 487 -16.95 16.57 -25.30
C ARG A 487 -16.84 15.14 -24.79
N TRP A 488 -16.23 15.01 -23.62
CA TRP A 488 -16.26 13.79 -22.83
C TRP A 488 -17.58 13.63 -22.05
N PHE A 489 -18.04 12.41 -21.84
CA PHE A 489 -19.26 12.06 -21.11
C PHE A 489 -19.22 10.62 -20.57
N PRO A 490 -19.96 10.28 -19.49
CA PRO A 490 -20.08 8.91 -19.00
C PRO A 490 -20.68 7.97 -20.07
N GLY A 491 -20.08 6.79 -20.23
CA GLY A 491 -20.57 5.71 -21.09
C GLY A 491 -21.64 4.84 -20.43
N GLU A 492 -22.18 3.89 -21.19
CA GLU A 492 -23.28 3.04 -20.74
C GLU A 492 -22.82 1.85 -19.90
N LEU A 493 -21.52 1.50 -19.95
CA LEU A 493 -20.95 0.35 -19.23
C LEU A 493 -21.21 0.43 -17.71
N GLY A 494 -21.13 1.63 -17.12
CA GLY A 494 -21.40 1.84 -15.69
C GLY A 494 -22.79 1.39 -15.26
N GLY A 495 -23.76 1.38 -16.19
CA GLY A 495 -25.12 0.89 -15.96
C GLY A 495 -25.18 -0.62 -15.68
N MET A 496 -24.17 -1.39 -16.10
CA MET A 496 -24.07 -2.82 -15.81
C MET A 496 -23.76 -3.13 -14.34
N LYS A 497 -23.22 -2.16 -13.58
CA LYS A 497 -22.87 -2.29 -12.16
C LYS A 497 -21.95 -3.48 -11.88
N ILE A 498 -20.92 -3.65 -12.71
CA ILE A 498 -19.94 -4.72 -12.56
C ILE A 498 -19.00 -4.38 -11.41
N GLN A 499 -19.10 -5.14 -10.32
CA GLN A 499 -18.22 -5.00 -9.17
C GLN A 499 -16.89 -5.70 -9.45
N ALA A 500 -15.86 -4.92 -9.76
CA ALA A 500 -14.52 -5.42 -10.00
C ALA A 500 -13.84 -5.86 -8.69
N ALA A 501 -12.87 -6.78 -8.80
CA ALA A 501 -11.91 -7.01 -7.73
C ALA A 501 -11.07 -5.74 -7.52
N THR A 502 -10.75 -5.39 -6.27
CA THR A 502 -10.04 -4.13 -5.96
C THR A 502 -8.62 -4.07 -6.53
N ASN A 503 -8.01 -5.23 -6.78
CA ASN A 503 -6.71 -5.38 -7.40
C ASN A 503 -6.75 -5.75 -8.89
N THR A 504 -7.93 -5.71 -9.56
CA THR A 504 -8.01 -6.11 -10.97
C THR A 504 -7.21 -5.18 -11.89
N SER A 505 -6.78 -5.74 -13.03
CA SER A 505 -6.45 -4.96 -14.22
C SER A 505 -7.65 -4.87 -15.17
N ILE A 506 -7.60 -3.98 -16.16
CA ILE A 506 -8.59 -3.86 -17.23
C ILE A 506 -7.86 -3.96 -18.57
N ALA A 507 -8.39 -4.76 -19.49
CA ALA A 507 -8.03 -4.71 -20.91
C ALA A 507 -9.25 -4.38 -21.75
N ALA A 508 -9.06 -3.65 -22.84
CA ALA A 508 -10.12 -3.35 -23.78
C ALA A 508 -9.63 -3.44 -25.22
N ILE A 509 -10.46 -3.98 -26.10
CA ILE A 509 -10.21 -4.10 -27.54
C ILE A 509 -11.46 -3.71 -28.32
N GLN A 510 -11.28 -3.32 -29.58
CA GLN A 510 -12.36 -3.13 -30.52
C GLN A 510 -12.03 -3.75 -31.87
N TYR A 511 -13.06 -4.13 -32.61
CA TYR A 511 -12.96 -4.57 -34.01
C TYR A 511 -14.24 -4.19 -34.77
N GLY A 512 -14.13 -4.08 -36.10
CA GLY A 512 -15.28 -3.80 -36.97
C GLY A 512 -15.86 -5.07 -37.60
N ASP A 513 -17.11 -4.99 -38.06
CA ASP A 513 -17.72 -5.98 -38.95
C ASP A 513 -17.82 -5.49 -40.41
N ASP A 514 -18.24 -6.39 -41.30
CA ASP A 514 -18.41 -6.11 -42.73
C ASP A 514 -19.52 -5.08 -43.04
N HIS A 515 -20.37 -4.76 -42.06
CA HIS A 515 -21.48 -3.80 -42.17
C HIS A 515 -21.15 -2.44 -41.55
N GLY A 516 -19.92 -2.23 -41.08
CA GLY A 516 -19.48 -0.99 -40.43
C GLY A 516 -19.90 -0.87 -38.96
N GLY A 517 -20.39 -1.95 -38.35
CA GLY A 517 -20.59 -2.09 -36.91
C GLY A 517 -19.26 -2.10 -36.18
N VAL A 518 -19.27 -1.59 -34.94
CA VAL A 518 -18.11 -1.61 -34.03
C VAL A 518 -18.45 -2.49 -32.84
N HIS A 519 -17.58 -3.45 -32.57
CA HIS A 519 -17.67 -4.38 -31.47
C HIS A 519 -16.60 -4.06 -30.44
N ILE A 520 -16.98 -4.01 -29.16
CA ILE A 520 -16.06 -3.74 -28.05
C ILE A 520 -16.04 -4.95 -27.11
N ARG A 521 -14.86 -5.29 -26.62
CA ARG A 521 -14.68 -6.26 -25.53
C ARG A 521 -13.86 -5.64 -24.41
N VAL A 522 -14.33 -5.77 -23.18
CA VAL A 522 -13.63 -5.34 -21.96
C VAL A 522 -13.45 -6.53 -21.04
N TYR A 523 -12.26 -6.67 -20.47
CA TYR A 523 -11.89 -7.78 -19.60
C TYR A 523 -11.46 -7.27 -18.24
N CYS A 524 -11.99 -7.88 -17.18
CA CYS A 524 -11.56 -7.63 -15.80
C CYS A 524 -11.80 -8.88 -14.93
N GLN A 525 -11.23 -8.90 -13.72
CA GLN A 525 -11.62 -9.81 -12.65
C GLN A 525 -12.72 -9.16 -11.80
N GLU A 526 -13.77 -9.92 -11.52
CA GLU A 526 -14.85 -9.49 -10.61
C GLU A 526 -14.53 -9.85 -9.16
N LEU A 527 -15.17 -9.15 -8.23
CA LEU A 527 -14.98 -9.39 -6.80
C LEU A 527 -15.21 -10.88 -6.45
N ALA A 528 -14.32 -11.43 -5.64
CA ALA A 528 -14.34 -12.83 -5.20
C ALA A 528 -14.19 -13.89 -6.32
N SER A 529 -13.73 -13.50 -7.51
CA SER A 529 -13.47 -14.40 -8.63
C SER A 529 -12.11 -14.13 -9.27
N GLY A 530 -11.19 -15.10 -9.24
CA GLY A 530 -9.96 -15.07 -10.03
C GLY A 530 -10.18 -15.27 -11.55
N ALA A 531 -11.38 -15.67 -11.97
CA ALA A 531 -11.71 -15.82 -13.37
C ALA A 531 -11.87 -14.46 -14.08
N ILE A 532 -11.33 -14.36 -15.29
CA ILE A 532 -11.45 -13.18 -16.13
C ILE A 532 -12.83 -13.16 -16.80
N LYS A 533 -13.54 -12.04 -16.68
CA LYS A 533 -14.87 -11.82 -17.23
C LYS A 533 -14.78 -10.94 -18.46
N GLU A 534 -15.42 -11.39 -19.55
CA GLU A 534 -15.60 -10.60 -20.77
C GLU A 534 -16.92 -9.85 -20.71
N LEU A 535 -16.89 -8.56 -21.05
CA LEU A 535 -18.04 -7.71 -21.26
C LEU A 535 -18.03 -7.24 -22.70
N CYS A 536 -19.15 -7.42 -23.38
CA CYS A 536 -19.30 -7.20 -24.81
C CYS A 536 -20.19 -6.00 -25.07
N ASN A 537 -19.83 -5.19 -26.06
CA ASN A 537 -20.74 -4.25 -26.68
C ASN A 537 -20.82 -4.53 -28.18
N ASP A 538 -21.98 -5.02 -28.63
CA ASP A 538 -22.32 -5.25 -30.05
C ASP A 538 -23.51 -4.37 -30.45
N GLY A 539 -23.53 -3.11 -29.99
CA GLY A 539 -24.65 -2.18 -30.06
C GLY A 539 -25.36 -1.96 -28.72
N TYR A 540 -25.13 -2.84 -27.75
CA TYR A 540 -25.49 -2.68 -26.33
C TYR A 540 -24.57 -3.52 -25.46
N TRP A 541 -24.43 -3.17 -24.18
CA TRP A 541 -23.58 -3.88 -23.23
C TRP A 541 -24.21 -5.18 -22.70
N PHE A 542 -23.48 -6.29 -22.71
CA PHE A 542 -23.88 -7.57 -22.13
C PHE A 542 -22.66 -8.38 -21.64
N ARG A 543 -22.90 -9.44 -20.85
CA ARG A 543 -21.84 -10.33 -20.36
C ARG A 543 -21.49 -11.38 -21.41
N GLY A 544 -20.20 -11.47 -21.74
CA GLY A 544 -19.65 -12.46 -22.66
C GLY A 544 -19.13 -13.70 -21.95
N ALA A 545 -18.00 -14.22 -22.44
CA ALA A 545 -17.35 -15.39 -21.91
C ALA A 545 -16.78 -15.19 -20.48
N THR A 546 -16.60 -16.31 -19.78
CA THR A 546 -15.72 -16.39 -18.61
C THR A 546 -14.49 -17.16 -19.03
N LEU A 547 -13.33 -16.50 -19.03
CA LEU A 547 -12.05 -17.13 -19.35
C LEU A 547 -11.49 -17.85 -18.11
N PRO A 548 -10.39 -18.62 -18.24
CA PRO A 548 -9.82 -19.38 -17.13
C PRO A 548 -9.48 -18.53 -15.89
N VAL A 549 -9.34 -19.21 -14.76
CA VAL A 549 -8.89 -18.60 -13.51
C VAL A 549 -7.45 -18.11 -13.68
N ALA A 550 -7.26 -16.81 -13.49
CA ALA A 550 -5.98 -16.15 -13.42
C ALA A 550 -5.59 -15.91 -11.95
N LEU A 551 -4.32 -15.60 -11.71
CA LEU A 551 -3.83 -15.08 -10.44
C LEU A 551 -4.69 -13.87 -10.02
N SER A 552 -5.06 -13.77 -8.74
CA SER A 552 -5.80 -12.61 -8.24
C SER A 552 -4.99 -11.34 -8.46
N GLY A 553 -5.57 -10.34 -9.13
CA GLY A 553 -4.87 -9.11 -9.48
C GLY A 553 -3.89 -9.26 -10.64
N SER A 554 -3.99 -10.35 -11.42
CA SER A 554 -3.24 -10.49 -12.67
C SER A 554 -3.48 -9.27 -13.56
N SER A 555 -2.40 -8.74 -14.13
CA SER A 555 -2.53 -7.85 -15.28
C SER A 555 -3.20 -8.59 -16.44
N ILE A 556 -4.04 -7.88 -17.19
CA ILE A 556 -4.75 -8.44 -18.34
C ILE A 556 -4.34 -7.58 -19.53
N ALA A 557 -3.89 -8.23 -20.61
CA ALA A 557 -3.70 -7.59 -21.90
C ALA A 557 -4.55 -8.30 -22.94
N ALA A 558 -5.15 -7.55 -23.87
CA ALA A 558 -5.95 -8.11 -24.93
C ALA A 558 -5.65 -7.44 -26.26
N VAL A 559 -5.72 -8.22 -27.35
CA VAL A 559 -5.55 -7.72 -28.71
C VAL A 559 -6.58 -8.33 -29.66
N ALA A 560 -7.04 -7.53 -30.62
CA ALA A 560 -7.84 -7.96 -31.76
C ALA A 560 -7.07 -7.64 -33.05
N TYR A 561 -7.01 -8.59 -33.99
CA TYR A 561 -6.40 -8.39 -35.30
C TYR A 561 -7.04 -9.31 -36.34
N SER A 562 -6.93 -8.94 -37.61
CA SER A 562 -7.47 -9.72 -38.72
C SER A 562 -6.36 -10.51 -39.41
N TRP A 563 -6.46 -11.83 -39.40
CA TRP A 563 -5.59 -12.75 -40.13
C TRP A 563 -6.32 -14.09 -40.28
N ASN A 564 -6.66 -14.46 -41.52
CA ASN A 564 -7.54 -15.61 -41.81
C ASN A 564 -8.83 -15.59 -40.97
N GLY A 565 -9.47 -14.42 -40.88
CA GLY A 565 -10.59 -14.18 -39.97
C GLY A 565 -10.23 -13.30 -38.78
N LEU A 566 -11.17 -13.11 -37.87
CA LEU A 566 -11.00 -12.31 -36.66
C LEU A 566 -10.24 -13.12 -35.60
N GLN A 567 -9.19 -12.53 -35.04
CA GLN A 567 -8.34 -13.16 -34.03
C GLN A 567 -8.36 -12.32 -32.75
N LEU A 568 -8.71 -12.94 -31.63
CA LEU A 568 -8.65 -12.35 -30.28
C LEU A 568 -7.63 -13.11 -29.44
N ARG A 569 -6.80 -12.39 -28.70
CA ARG A 569 -5.88 -12.96 -27.71
C ARG A 569 -6.00 -12.21 -26.40
N VAL A 570 -6.03 -12.95 -25.30
CA VAL A 570 -5.98 -12.43 -23.93
C VAL A 570 -4.80 -13.05 -23.20
N TYR A 571 -4.01 -12.22 -22.55
CA TYR A 571 -2.82 -12.62 -21.80
C TYR A 571 -3.01 -12.29 -20.33
N TYR A 572 -2.62 -13.22 -19.46
CA TYR A 572 -2.75 -13.12 -18.01
C TYR A 572 -1.74 -14.02 -17.31
N GLN A 573 -1.56 -13.83 -16.02
CA GLN A 573 -0.71 -14.66 -15.16
C GLN A 573 -1.54 -15.69 -14.39
N THR A 574 -1.02 -16.88 -14.19
CA THR A 574 -1.61 -17.95 -13.37
C THR A 574 -0.94 -18.06 -11.99
N ASP A 575 -1.54 -18.79 -11.05
CA ASP A 575 -1.03 -18.96 -9.68
C ASP A 575 0.39 -19.57 -9.61
N ASP A 576 0.81 -20.28 -10.66
CA ASP A 576 2.18 -20.80 -10.79
C ASP A 576 3.20 -19.74 -11.25
N LEU A 577 2.75 -18.49 -11.39
CA LEU A 577 3.45 -17.30 -11.87
C LEU A 577 3.80 -17.29 -13.36
N SER A 578 3.32 -18.25 -14.14
CA SER A 578 3.50 -18.25 -15.59
C SER A 578 2.51 -17.31 -16.29
N ILE A 579 2.95 -16.69 -17.39
CA ILE A 579 2.09 -15.86 -18.25
C ILE A 579 1.52 -16.78 -19.35
N LYS A 580 0.20 -16.79 -19.46
CA LYS A 580 -0.56 -17.63 -20.40
C LYS A 580 -1.27 -16.78 -21.44
N GLU A 581 -1.58 -17.43 -22.55
CA GLU A 581 -2.36 -16.90 -23.67
C GLU A 581 -3.67 -17.68 -23.76
N HIS A 582 -4.77 -16.97 -24.01
CA HIS A 582 -6.05 -17.56 -24.35
C HIS A 582 -6.57 -16.92 -25.64
N CYS A 583 -7.03 -17.77 -26.54
CA CYS A 583 -7.23 -17.45 -27.94
C CYS A 583 -8.68 -17.65 -28.33
N LEU A 584 -9.16 -16.81 -29.25
CA LEU A 584 -10.36 -17.05 -30.02
C LEU A 584 -10.06 -16.74 -31.48
N ASN A 585 -10.40 -17.69 -32.35
CA ASN A 585 -10.24 -17.57 -33.80
C ASN A 585 -11.63 -17.69 -34.42
N ASP A 586 -12.19 -16.62 -34.98
CA ASP A 586 -13.59 -16.60 -35.44
C ASP A 586 -14.58 -17.16 -34.38
N ASN A 587 -15.73 -17.67 -34.81
CA ASN A 587 -16.75 -18.30 -33.95
C ASN A 587 -16.34 -19.70 -33.43
N SER A 588 -15.05 -20.03 -33.34
CA SER A 588 -14.57 -21.36 -32.90
C SER A 588 -14.58 -21.57 -31.37
N GLY A 589 -14.95 -20.53 -30.61
CA GLY A 589 -14.90 -20.54 -29.15
C GLY A 589 -13.50 -20.27 -28.61
N TRP A 590 -13.41 -20.09 -27.29
CA TRP A 590 -12.15 -19.79 -26.60
C TRP A 590 -11.33 -21.07 -26.34
N PHE A 591 -10.02 -21.01 -26.56
CA PHE A 591 -9.08 -22.11 -26.34
C PHE A 591 -7.70 -21.64 -25.83
N PRO A 592 -6.92 -22.49 -25.12
CA PRO A 592 -5.58 -22.11 -24.66
C PRO A 592 -4.59 -21.89 -25.81
N GLY A 593 -3.78 -20.84 -25.70
CA GLY A 593 -2.70 -20.51 -26.62
C GLY A 593 -1.43 -21.31 -26.40
N LYS A 594 -0.37 -20.96 -27.13
CA LYS A 594 0.94 -21.66 -27.11
C LYS A 594 2.05 -20.84 -26.44
N LEU A 595 1.73 -19.68 -25.89
CA LEU A 595 2.69 -18.87 -25.15
C LEU A 595 3.20 -19.61 -23.90
N ASP A 596 4.51 -19.86 -23.84
CA ASP A 596 5.19 -20.44 -22.68
C ASP A 596 6.65 -19.97 -22.64
N PHE A 597 6.96 -19.00 -21.78
CA PHE A 597 8.32 -18.45 -21.62
C PHE A 597 8.82 -18.49 -20.16
N GLY A 598 8.15 -19.26 -19.29
CA GLY A 598 8.49 -19.42 -17.87
C GLY A 598 7.67 -18.55 -16.91
N LYS A 599 8.28 -18.22 -15.76
CA LYS A 599 7.65 -17.47 -14.66
C LYS A 599 8.06 -16.01 -14.67
N ALA A 600 7.14 -15.14 -14.24
CA ALA A 600 7.40 -13.73 -13.97
C ALA A 600 7.11 -13.42 -12.48
N PRO A 601 7.55 -12.29 -11.91
CA PRO A 601 7.06 -11.85 -10.60
C PRO A 601 5.52 -11.82 -10.57
N GLY A 602 4.91 -12.02 -9.40
CA GLY A 602 3.46 -11.96 -9.25
C GLY A 602 2.89 -10.57 -9.61
N CYS A 603 1.70 -10.56 -10.22
CA CYS A 603 0.94 -9.37 -10.58
C CYS A 603 1.73 -8.36 -11.43
N VAL A 604 2.62 -8.84 -12.30
CA VAL A 604 3.39 -7.98 -13.20
C VAL A 604 2.48 -7.33 -14.25
N PRO A 605 2.76 -6.07 -14.64
CA PRO A 605 2.07 -5.45 -15.77
C PRO A 605 2.38 -6.20 -17.06
N ILE A 606 1.34 -6.43 -17.87
CA ILE A 606 1.39 -7.09 -19.17
C ILE A 606 0.79 -6.13 -20.19
N SER A 607 1.45 -5.96 -21.34
CA SER A 607 0.87 -5.29 -22.51
C SER A 607 1.13 -6.12 -23.75
N ALA A 608 0.20 -6.12 -24.69
CA ALA A 608 0.31 -6.90 -25.92
C ALA A 608 -0.05 -6.08 -27.15
N LEU A 609 0.52 -6.47 -28.29
CA LEU A 609 0.24 -5.94 -29.62
C LEU A 609 -0.06 -7.10 -30.57
N GLY A 610 -1.00 -6.88 -31.51
CA GLY A 610 -1.31 -7.85 -32.57
C GLY A 610 -1.72 -7.14 -33.84
N TYR A 611 -1.20 -7.59 -34.98
CA TYR A 611 -1.47 -6.99 -36.28
C TYR A 611 -1.17 -7.97 -37.42
N GLY A 612 -1.92 -7.84 -38.52
CA GLY A 612 -1.58 -8.50 -39.79
C GLY A 612 -0.40 -7.78 -40.46
N THR A 613 0.48 -8.53 -41.12
CA THR A 613 1.66 -7.97 -41.79
C THR A 613 1.42 -7.81 -43.30
N SER A 614 2.18 -6.91 -43.94
CA SER A 614 2.02 -6.58 -45.36
C SER A 614 2.31 -7.75 -46.31
N ASP A 615 3.03 -8.77 -45.85
CA ASP A 615 3.34 -10.01 -46.58
C ASP A 615 2.28 -11.10 -46.40
N GLY A 616 1.14 -10.81 -45.76
CA GLY A 616 0.04 -11.74 -45.54
C GLY A 616 0.18 -12.62 -44.29
N GLY A 617 1.18 -12.36 -43.45
CA GLY A 617 1.33 -12.97 -42.13
C GLY A 617 0.57 -12.24 -41.02
N ALA A 618 0.87 -12.63 -39.78
CA ALA A 618 0.47 -11.90 -38.59
C ALA A 618 1.59 -11.95 -37.55
N GLU A 619 1.67 -10.90 -36.74
CA GLU A 619 2.62 -10.82 -35.64
C GLU A 619 1.91 -10.48 -34.33
N LEU A 620 2.42 -11.07 -33.26
CA LEU A 620 2.05 -10.76 -31.88
C LEU A 620 3.30 -10.32 -31.12
N GLN A 621 3.14 -9.37 -30.22
CA GLN A 621 4.17 -9.02 -29.25
C GLN A 621 3.57 -8.95 -27.86
N VAL A 622 4.28 -9.48 -26.87
CA VAL A 622 3.88 -9.45 -25.46
C VAL A 622 5.04 -8.91 -24.66
N TYR A 623 4.75 -7.95 -23.79
CA TYR A 623 5.71 -7.30 -22.93
C TYR A 623 5.30 -7.46 -21.46
N TRP A 624 6.27 -7.63 -20.57
CA TRP A 624 6.07 -7.72 -19.13
C TRP A 624 7.30 -7.21 -18.37
N ARG A 625 7.16 -7.02 -17.05
CA ARG A 625 8.29 -6.71 -16.17
C ARG A 625 8.93 -8.01 -15.63
N ASN A 626 10.24 -8.15 -15.74
CA ASN A 626 10.99 -9.27 -15.15
C ASN A 626 11.45 -8.99 -13.69
N LEU A 627 12.18 -9.96 -13.09
CA LEU A 627 12.68 -9.87 -11.71
C LEU A 627 13.69 -8.74 -11.51
N GLU A 628 14.44 -8.38 -12.56
CA GLU A 628 15.42 -7.29 -12.54
C GLU A 628 14.76 -5.90 -12.71
N ASN A 629 13.43 -5.81 -12.64
CA ASN A 629 12.65 -4.59 -12.90
C ASN A 629 12.96 -3.98 -14.28
N GLN A 630 13.02 -4.84 -15.29
CA GLN A 630 13.18 -4.46 -16.70
C GLN A 630 11.88 -4.79 -17.44
N ILE A 631 11.49 -3.92 -18.37
CA ILE A 631 10.46 -4.28 -19.34
C ILE A 631 11.15 -5.12 -20.41
N VAL A 632 10.67 -6.34 -20.57
CA VAL A 632 11.12 -7.31 -21.56
C VAL A 632 9.95 -7.65 -22.47
N GLY A 633 10.23 -8.21 -23.64
CA GLY A 633 9.18 -8.70 -24.52
C GLY A 633 9.63 -9.82 -25.44
N THR A 634 8.65 -10.54 -25.97
CA THR A 634 8.83 -11.54 -27.02
C THR A 634 7.87 -11.26 -28.18
N LYS A 635 8.24 -11.75 -29.35
CA LYS A 635 7.50 -11.62 -30.61
C LYS A 635 7.14 -13.01 -31.13
N ASN A 636 5.93 -13.16 -31.66
CA ASN A 636 5.51 -14.29 -32.46
C ASN A 636 5.39 -13.87 -33.92
N ALA A 637 6.11 -14.54 -34.82
CA ALA A 637 5.98 -14.44 -36.27
C ALA A 637 5.95 -15.85 -36.87
N GLY A 638 4.96 -16.65 -36.47
CA GLY A 638 4.83 -18.08 -36.76
C GLY A 638 5.21 -18.98 -35.57
N SER A 639 6.12 -18.50 -34.71
CA SER A 639 6.44 -19.09 -33.40
C SER A 639 6.95 -18.00 -32.44
N TRP A 640 6.81 -18.23 -31.14
CA TRP A 640 7.37 -17.33 -30.10
C TRP A 640 8.90 -17.35 -30.13
N GLY A 641 9.50 -16.16 -30.20
CA GLY A 641 10.95 -15.96 -30.20
C GLY A 641 11.55 -15.75 -28.80
N SER A 642 12.83 -15.42 -28.76
CA SER A 642 13.56 -15.12 -27.53
C SER A 642 13.03 -13.87 -26.83
N VAL A 643 13.17 -13.84 -25.50
CA VAL A 643 12.85 -12.68 -24.66
C VAL A 643 13.98 -11.65 -24.78
N ASN A 644 13.61 -10.41 -25.08
CA ASN A 644 14.55 -9.30 -25.25
C ASN A 644 14.22 -8.15 -24.29
N LYS A 645 15.26 -7.49 -23.78
CA LYS A 645 15.12 -6.28 -22.97
C LYS A 645 14.66 -5.09 -23.82
N VAL A 646 13.69 -4.33 -23.32
CA VAL A 646 13.18 -3.08 -23.92
C VAL A 646 13.59 -1.88 -23.07
N VAL A 647 13.33 -1.91 -21.76
CA VAL A 647 13.65 -0.83 -20.80
C VAL A 647 14.29 -1.42 -19.54
N GLY A 648 15.23 -0.73 -18.90
CA GLY A 648 15.77 -1.14 -17.60
C GLY A 648 15.91 0.02 -16.62
N GLY A 649 16.22 -0.30 -15.36
CA GLY A 649 16.37 0.70 -14.30
C GLY A 649 15.03 1.22 -13.77
N LEU A 650 13.98 0.40 -13.80
CA LEU A 650 12.65 0.79 -13.35
C LEU A 650 12.48 0.53 -11.86
N LYS A 651 11.56 1.27 -11.24
CA LYS A 651 11.10 0.95 -9.89
C LYS A 651 10.26 -0.33 -9.91
N PRO A 652 10.23 -1.07 -8.79
CA PRO A 652 9.21 -2.09 -8.60
C PRO A 652 7.80 -1.51 -8.81
N GLY A 653 6.93 -2.28 -9.48
CA GLY A 653 5.52 -1.90 -9.73
C GLY A 653 5.28 -0.96 -10.92
N THR A 654 6.33 -0.49 -11.63
CA THR A 654 6.17 0.38 -12.81
C THR A 654 5.16 -0.20 -13.80
N GLN A 655 4.10 0.56 -14.08
CA GLN A 655 3.10 0.26 -15.10
C GLN A 655 3.56 0.78 -16.48
N PHE A 656 3.07 0.14 -17.54
CA PHE A 656 3.35 0.55 -18.90
C PHE A 656 2.26 0.07 -19.86
N ALA A 657 2.19 0.67 -21.05
CA ALA A 657 1.34 0.21 -22.14
C ALA A 657 2.04 0.37 -23.49
N ALA A 658 1.81 -0.60 -24.37
CA ALA A 658 2.33 -0.63 -25.72
C ALA A 658 1.27 -0.17 -26.73
N ALA A 659 1.70 0.47 -27.81
CA ALA A 659 0.85 0.84 -28.94
C ALA A 659 1.53 0.54 -30.28
N GLN A 660 0.72 0.38 -31.33
CA GLN A 660 1.23 0.25 -32.70
C GLN A 660 0.34 0.99 -33.71
N TRP A 661 0.93 1.30 -34.85
CA TRP A 661 0.22 1.64 -36.08
C TRP A 661 1.04 1.20 -37.29
N SER A 662 0.45 1.37 -38.49
CA SER A 662 1.07 0.96 -39.76
C SER A 662 1.46 -0.53 -39.78
N ASN A 663 0.56 -1.40 -39.31
CA ASN A 663 0.78 -2.86 -39.32
C ASN A 663 2.10 -3.28 -38.65
N GLY A 664 2.38 -2.69 -37.48
CA GLY A 664 3.57 -2.97 -36.69
C GLY A 664 4.87 -2.32 -37.16
N MET A 665 4.84 -1.48 -38.20
CA MET A 665 6.02 -0.70 -38.60
C MET A 665 6.42 0.32 -37.55
N ASN A 666 5.46 0.79 -36.75
CA ASN A 666 5.70 1.79 -35.70
C ASN A 666 5.19 1.23 -34.37
N LEU A 667 6.11 0.99 -33.43
CA LEU A 667 5.81 0.50 -32.10
C LEU A 667 6.18 1.55 -31.06
N ARG A 668 5.34 1.72 -30.06
CA ARG A 668 5.58 2.60 -28.91
C ARG A 668 5.38 1.86 -27.62
N LEU A 669 6.11 2.26 -26.60
CA LEU A 669 5.89 1.83 -25.24
C LEU A 669 5.93 3.05 -24.32
N TYR A 670 4.87 3.24 -23.55
CA TYR A 670 4.73 4.32 -22.59
C TYR A 670 4.85 3.73 -21.18
N TYR A 671 5.76 4.25 -20.37
CA TYR A 671 6.06 3.69 -19.06
C TYR A 671 6.37 4.77 -18.05
N GLN A 672 6.15 4.45 -16.78
CA GLN A 672 6.49 5.35 -15.70
C GLN A 672 7.94 5.17 -15.23
N THR A 673 8.69 6.27 -15.17
CA THR A 673 10.09 6.31 -14.73
C THR A 673 10.24 6.37 -13.21
N ALA A 674 11.47 6.26 -12.72
CA ALA A 674 11.78 6.34 -11.29
C ALA A 674 11.54 7.73 -10.66
N ASP A 675 11.31 8.78 -11.43
CA ASP A 675 10.84 10.08 -10.94
C ASP A 675 9.32 10.24 -11.06
N ASP A 676 8.63 9.16 -11.44
CA ASP A 676 7.18 9.03 -11.63
C ASP A 676 6.64 9.75 -12.89
N SER A 677 7.53 10.32 -13.72
CA SER A 677 7.20 10.86 -15.04
C SER A 677 6.80 9.74 -16.02
N VAL A 678 6.10 10.07 -17.09
CA VAL A 678 5.76 9.12 -18.16
C VAL A 678 6.63 9.42 -19.37
N LEU A 679 7.40 8.42 -19.81
CA LEU A 679 8.27 8.50 -20.99
C LEU A 679 7.80 7.54 -22.08
N GLU A 680 8.25 7.83 -23.29
CA GLU A 680 8.06 7.01 -24.48
C GLU A 680 9.34 6.24 -24.82
N MET A 681 9.19 5.00 -25.29
CA MET A 681 10.17 4.28 -26.10
C MET A 681 9.62 4.11 -27.52
N VAL A 682 10.52 4.19 -28.48
CA VAL A 682 10.20 4.17 -29.92
C VAL A 682 10.90 2.99 -30.59
N ASN A 683 10.20 2.29 -31.47
CA ASN A 683 10.79 1.33 -32.40
C ASN A 683 10.08 1.40 -33.75
N ASP A 684 10.78 1.93 -34.76
CA ASP A 684 10.28 2.10 -36.13
C ASP A 684 10.99 1.16 -37.13
N GLY A 685 11.31 -0.07 -36.69
CA GLY A 685 11.89 -1.13 -37.54
C GLY A 685 13.38 -1.41 -37.38
N ALA A 686 14.03 -0.81 -36.37
CA ALA A 686 15.45 -1.03 -36.07
C ALA A 686 15.67 -1.62 -34.68
N SER A 687 15.50 -0.79 -33.65
CA SER A 687 15.66 -1.15 -32.25
C SER A 687 14.87 -0.19 -31.37
N TRP A 688 14.68 -0.55 -30.10
CA TRP A 688 14.08 0.33 -29.11
C TRP A 688 15.04 1.44 -28.72
N VAL A 689 14.60 2.69 -28.86
CA VAL A 689 15.33 3.90 -28.44
C VAL A 689 14.45 4.79 -27.57
N GLY A 690 15.07 5.64 -26.76
CA GLY A 690 14.35 6.62 -25.94
C GLY A 690 13.59 7.63 -26.81
N GLY A 691 12.32 7.82 -26.50
CA GLY A 691 11.43 8.79 -27.14
C GLY A 691 11.25 10.05 -26.28
N ALA A 692 10.08 10.67 -26.42
CA ALA A 692 9.75 11.91 -25.73
C ALA A 692 9.36 11.72 -24.25
N SER A 693 9.35 12.84 -23.51
CA SER A 693 8.64 12.95 -22.24
C SER A 693 7.17 13.26 -22.51
N VAL A 694 6.29 12.37 -22.04
CA VAL A 694 4.84 12.41 -22.27
C VAL A 694 4.12 13.15 -21.16
N GLY A 695 4.54 12.91 -19.92
CA GLY A 695 4.00 13.56 -18.74
C GLY A 695 5.13 13.80 -17.74
N ASN A 696 5.26 15.04 -17.27
CA ASN A 696 6.22 15.36 -16.21
C ASN A 696 5.51 15.22 -14.86
N ALA A 697 6.08 14.41 -13.95
CA ALA A 697 5.54 14.27 -12.61
C ALA A 697 5.74 15.51 -11.73
N ARG A 698 6.47 16.53 -12.18
CA ARG A 698 6.81 17.75 -11.43
C ARG A 698 6.40 19.03 -12.15
#